data_AF-A0A4Q2AJC4-F1
#
_entry.id   AF-A0A4Q2AJC4-F1
#
_cell.length_a   1.000
_cell.length_b   1.000
_cell.length_c   1.000
_cell.angle_alpha   90.00
_cell.angle_beta   90.00
_cell.angle_gamma   90.00
#
_symmetry.space_group_name_H-M   'P 1'
#
loop_
_entity.id
_entity.type
_entity.pdbx_description
1 polymer ?
#
loop_
_entity_poly.entity_id
_entity_poly.type
_entity_poly.pdbx_seq_one_letter_code
_entity_poly.pdbx_strand_id
1 'polypeptide(L)'
;MVGNLAPNPARAIEFLHWLNPDAPIYLESMANQGEARPIARRFSRLEISEATSFVASGNSDDAQRNMYFLPNAEFLEGNRKKQNLSAVRFLHVDLDYKDYPGTPEEQADFVIGILHDDKKRPKGVPLPSAIWETGGGCQAVWKLDEPLDIQKAEELNKALLFVLQGGPGTHNADRLLRLPWTMNWLNDKKRADGREPALAWAFEPMDLTKPPRTYSVADFRVKLPKEAAKPAGKPSALAAPMVEVEPLPLPDHLYEVLPPEPEWVEAIMTGNNPPGKTYVSRSELVYAAVFWMLGKGMQPGHVLSIIVSPDVGISAHVLEKPNPLAYGHRQVVRAMAAIELRTGGWPVRDDDGRPIKNFPQNIRYALAVVGVDAQRNTFTQTDEFRGYGLDGRDLNDIAEILSSAFLRDLDFVAAPTYVKRELLAVAHEQQYHPVEDYLDGLVWDGTPRIDRWLAVYCGADDNELNAEFGSKLLIAGVRRIKQPGVKFDTMLVLEGAQGAGKSQIAQRLAIRDEWFCGSLDLKSDDKTKAEMLTRAWIVECQELDGMNKTTSQSLKKFLSTAVDMFRPAYARNAAEYRRHCIILGTTNELAYLRDLTGNRRIWPVTVGEIDLGRFSADVDQLWAEAVVREAAGESINLSPHLWDVAKKVQGRRMVEDAYADVLEDAFGETKGRVSMDSVKLLLGLDTARMSPVDKRRINAVMAKLGWDYGTHRLHDLGRRDKAQRKGFVRGDADERKVEYIARRVDGGIVVIDRLDAQRHEEPPF
;
A
#
# COMPACT_ATOMS: atom_id res chain seq x y z
N MET A 1 -10.16 43.42 12.92
CA MET A 1 -10.16 43.52 14.40
C MET A 1 -9.67 42.18 14.99
N VAL A 2 -8.39 41.82 14.85
CA VAL A 2 -7.90 40.47 15.22
C VAL A 2 -6.93 40.49 16.42
N GLY A 3 -6.50 41.66 16.88
CA GLY A 3 -5.39 41.80 17.83
C GLY A 3 -5.67 41.57 19.32
N ASN A 4 -6.81 40.99 19.73
CA ASN A 4 -7.12 40.78 21.18
C ASN A 4 -8.16 39.68 21.46
N LEU A 5 -8.19 38.60 20.65
CA LEU A 5 -9.12 37.50 20.86
C LEU A 5 -8.50 36.44 21.79
N ALA A 6 -9.01 36.36 23.03
CA ALA A 6 -8.60 35.37 24.04
C ALA A 6 -9.61 34.21 24.14
N PRO A 7 -9.20 33.01 24.60
CA PRO A 7 -10.13 31.91 24.85
C PRO A 7 -11.18 32.30 25.89
N ASN A 8 -12.44 31.92 25.64
CA ASN A 8 -13.57 32.20 26.51
C ASN A 8 -14.41 30.93 26.72
N PRO A 9 -14.09 30.14 27.77
CA PRO A 9 -14.79 28.91 28.10
C PRO A 9 -16.30 29.08 28.33
N ALA A 10 -16.72 30.19 28.94
CA ALA A 10 -18.13 30.46 29.19
C ALA A 10 -18.89 30.66 27.87
N ARG A 11 -18.32 31.45 26.95
CA ARG A 11 -18.90 31.67 25.62
C ARG A 11 -18.92 30.40 24.78
N ALA A 12 -17.92 29.53 24.93
CA ALA A 12 -17.87 28.23 24.28
C ALA A 12 -19.05 27.32 24.71
N ILE A 13 -19.36 27.28 26.00
CA ILE A 13 -20.50 26.50 26.52
C ILE A 13 -21.84 27.15 26.16
N GLU A 14 -21.92 28.49 26.21
CA GLU A 14 -23.09 29.24 25.74
C GLU A 14 -23.42 28.91 24.28
N PHE A 15 -22.40 28.82 23.43
CA PHE A 15 -22.58 28.40 22.03
C PHE A 15 -23.14 26.99 21.89
N LEU A 16 -22.64 26.01 22.65
CA LEU A 16 -23.17 24.65 22.58
C LEU A 16 -24.62 24.57 23.06
N HIS A 17 -24.94 25.28 24.15
CA HIS A 17 -26.30 25.35 24.66
C HIS A 17 -27.23 26.06 23.68
N TRP A 18 -26.78 27.13 23.05
CA TRP A 18 -27.52 27.81 21.98
C TRP A 18 -27.75 26.90 20.77
N LEU A 19 -26.72 26.17 20.33
CA LEU A 19 -26.77 25.31 19.16
C LEU A 19 -27.77 24.16 19.35
N ASN A 20 -27.77 23.52 20.53
CA ASN A 20 -28.77 22.51 20.90
C ASN A 20 -29.13 22.53 22.40
N PRO A 21 -30.16 23.30 22.82
CA PRO A 21 -30.45 23.54 24.24
C PRO A 21 -30.93 22.30 24.99
N ASP A 22 -31.51 21.34 24.28
CA ASP A 22 -32.12 20.14 24.87
C ASP A 22 -31.16 18.94 24.92
N ALA A 23 -30.00 19.04 24.27
CA ALA A 23 -29.03 17.96 24.23
C ALA A 23 -28.01 18.02 25.39
N PRO A 24 -27.50 16.86 25.83
CA PRO A 24 -26.34 16.82 26.72
C PRO A 24 -25.09 17.35 26.02
N ILE A 25 -24.22 17.98 26.79
CA ILE A 25 -22.94 18.52 26.30
C ILE A 25 -21.89 17.40 26.37
N TYR A 26 -21.33 17.03 25.22
CA TYR A 26 -20.25 16.05 25.14
C TYR A 26 -18.96 16.73 24.71
N LEU A 27 -17.94 16.71 25.58
CA LEU A 27 -16.65 17.34 25.34
C LEU A 27 -15.53 16.31 25.37
N GLU A 28 -14.56 16.48 24.47
CA GLU A 28 -13.30 15.75 24.51
C GLU A 28 -12.11 16.72 24.52
N SER A 29 -11.17 16.50 25.44
CA SER A 29 -9.89 17.21 25.46
C SER A 29 -8.76 16.33 24.95
N MET A 30 -7.96 16.85 24.02
CA MET A 30 -6.82 16.14 23.43
C MET A 30 -5.53 16.87 23.76
N ALA A 31 -4.52 16.13 24.24
CA ALA A 31 -3.20 16.67 24.48
C ALA A 31 -2.57 17.16 23.17
N ASN A 32 -1.88 18.29 23.20
CA ASN A 32 -1.06 18.77 22.10
C ASN A 32 0.39 18.23 22.15
N GLN A 33 0.81 17.69 23.30
CA GLN A 33 2.16 17.17 23.56
C GLN A 33 2.09 15.75 24.15
N GLY A 34 2.99 14.86 23.71
CA GLY A 34 3.13 13.48 24.22
C GLY A 34 1.98 12.52 23.85
N GLU A 35 2.04 11.30 24.40
CA GLU A 35 1.06 10.21 24.13
C GLU A 35 -0.14 10.20 25.11
N ALA A 36 -0.43 11.34 25.76
CA ALA A 36 -1.50 11.40 26.75
C ALA A 36 -2.88 11.15 26.10
N ARG A 37 -3.62 10.19 26.67
CA ARG A 37 -4.92 9.76 26.13
C ARG A 37 -5.94 10.92 26.11
N PRO A 38 -6.89 10.91 25.15
CA PRO A 38 -8.02 11.82 25.16
C PRO A 38 -8.85 11.67 26.43
N ILE A 39 -9.40 12.77 26.94
CA ILE A 39 -10.30 12.77 28.10
C ILE A 39 -11.68 13.19 27.60
N ALA A 40 -12.61 12.24 27.57
CA ALA A 40 -13.99 12.47 27.18
C ALA A 40 -14.89 12.63 28.40
N ARG A 41 -15.79 13.62 28.38
CA ARG A 41 -16.76 13.86 29.45
C ARG A 41 -18.10 14.30 28.88
N ARG A 42 -19.17 13.70 29.42
CA ARG A 42 -20.55 14.07 29.12
C ARG A 42 -21.12 14.82 30.32
N PHE A 43 -21.77 15.93 30.04
CA PHE A 43 -22.48 16.78 31.00
C PHE A 43 -23.95 16.82 30.59
N SER A 44 -24.84 16.78 31.56
CA SER A 44 -26.24 17.09 31.35
C SER A 44 -26.41 18.56 30.96
N ARG A 45 -27.59 18.91 30.42
CA ARG A 45 -27.92 20.30 30.05
C ARG A 45 -27.92 21.29 31.24
N LEU A 46 -27.88 20.79 32.47
CA LEU A 46 -27.88 21.60 33.70
C LEU A 46 -26.47 21.84 34.25
N GLU A 47 -25.49 21.04 33.84
CA GLU A 47 -24.10 21.07 34.33
C GLU A 47 -23.23 22.07 33.54
N ILE A 48 -23.75 23.29 33.34
CA ILE A 48 -23.09 24.35 32.56
C ILE A 48 -21.79 24.80 33.24
N SER A 49 -21.78 24.91 34.56
CA SER A 49 -20.63 25.37 35.33
C SER A 49 -19.47 24.36 35.28
N GLU A 50 -19.79 23.07 35.38
CA GLU A 50 -18.85 21.96 35.31
C GLU A 50 -18.25 21.83 33.91
N ALA A 51 -19.09 21.96 32.87
CA ALA A 51 -18.64 21.96 31.48
C ALA A 51 -17.70 23.16 31.21
N THR A 52 -18.06 24.35 31.72
CA THR A 52 -17.22 25.56 31.60
C THR A 52 -15.87 25.37 32.29
N SER A 53 -15.87 24.80 33.50
CA SER A 53 -14.66 24.51 34.26
C SER A 53 -13.76 23.48 33.56
N PHE A 54 -14.35 22.47 32.91
CA PHE A 54 -13.62 21.49 32.13
C PHE A 54 -12.90 22.12 30.93
N VAL A 55 -13.56 23.01 30.19
CA VAL A 55 -12.94 23.75 29.08
C VAL A 55 -11.84 24.68 29.60
N ALA A 56 -12.12 25.45 30.65
CA ALA A 56 -11.17 26.40 31.23
C ALA A 56 -9.89 25.74 31.72
N SER A 57 -10.01 24.62 32.45
CA SER A 57 -8.87 23.90 33.00
C SER A 57 -8.05 23.17 31.94
N GLY A 58 -8.70 22.60 30.92
CA GLY A 58 -7.98 21.84 29.91
C GLY A 58 -7.37 22.69 28.79
N ASN A 59 -7.95 23.85 28.46
CA ASN A 59 -7.49 24.71 27.36
C ASN A 59 -6.58 25.85 27.82
N SER A 60 -6.28 25.94 29.12
CA SER A 60 -5.37 26.92 29.70
C SER A 60 -3.96 26.84 29.09
N ASP A 61 -3.19 27.91 29.28
CA ASP A 61 -1.79 27.99 28.82
C ASP A 61 -0.88 26.93 29.48
N ASP A 62 -1.24 26.47 30.68
CA ASP A 62 -0.53 25.41 31.40
C ASP A 62 -0.87 24.01 30.86
N ALA A 63 -2.16 23.74 30.60
CA ALA A 63 -2.61 22.42 30.18
C ALA A 63 -2.46 22.18 28.67
N GLN A 64 -2.62 23.25 27.87
CA GLN A 64 -2.51 23.30 26.42
C GLN A 64 -3.29 22.21 25.66
N ARG A 65 -4.42 21.75 26.17
CA ARG A 65 -5.22 20.73 25.49
C ARG A 65 -6.20 21.37 24.53
N ASN A 66 -6.34 20.76 23.37
CA ASN A 66 -7.33 21.12 22.37
C ASN A 66 -8.71 20.63 22.79
N MET A 67 -9.74 21.47 22.61
CA MET A 67 -11.12 21.17 22.98
C MET A 67 -12.00 20.86 21.79
N TYR A 68 -12.80 19.82 21.94
CA TYR A 68 -13.74 19.37 20.92
C TYR A 68 -15.09 19.05 21.54
N PHE A 69 -16.13 19.11 20.71
CA PHE A 69 -17.46 18.66 21.09
C PHE A 69 -18.03 17.70 20.03
N LEU A 70 -19.01 16.89 20.43
CA LEU A 70 -19.77 16.05 19.51
C LEU A 70 -21.13 16.70 19.22
N PRO A 71 -21.40 17.17 17.99
CA PRO A 71 -22.67 17.82 17.66
C PRO A 71 -23.90 16.92 17.88
N ASN A 72 -23.77 15.63 17.57
CA ASN A 72 -24.85 14.64 17.62
C ASN A 72 -24.94 13.90 18.96
N ALA A 73 -24.45 14.51 20.05
CA ALA A 73 -24.42 13.89 21.39
C ALA A 73 -25.81 13.51 21.93
N GLU A 74 -26.87 14.15 21.44
CA GLU A 74 -28.29 13.83 21.70
C GLU A 74 -28.58 12.33 21.51
N PHE A 75 -27.97 11.72 20.48
CA PHE A 75 -28.26 10.36 20.04
C PHE A 75 -27.19 9.34 20.41
N LEU A 76 -26.20 9.74 21.21
CA LEU A 76 -25.11 8.86 21.59
C LEU A 76 -25.46 8.06 22.85
N GLU A 77 -25.28 6.75 22.82
CA GLU A 77 -25.34 5.87 23.99
C GLU A 77 -23.99 5.18 24.25
N GLY A 78 -23.42 5.37 25.44
CA GLY A 78 -22.10 4.82 25.78
C GLY A 78 -20.94 5.58 25.12
N ASN A 79 -19.92 4.86 24.66
CA ASN A 79 -18.67 5.44 24.13
C ASN A 79 -18.86 6.03 22.71
N ARG A 80 -18.10 7.07 22.36
CA ARG A 80 -18.14 7.67 21.01
C ARG A 80 -17.66 6.67 19.93
N LYS A 81 -18.62 6.06 19.26
CA LYS A 81 -18.47 5.25 18.05
C LYS A 81 -19.73 5.42 17.21
N LYS A 82 -19.61 5.42 15.89
CA LYS A 82 -20.76 5.44 14.96
C LYS A 82 -21.87 4.44 15.31
N GLN A 83 -21.51 3.22 15.73
CA GLN A 83 -22.46 2.15 16.10
C GLN A 83 -23.34 2.50 17.32
N ASN A 84 -22.91 3.47 18.11
CA ASN A 84 -23.56 3.92 19.34
C ASN A 84 -24.40 5.18 19.14
N LEU A 85 -24.48 5.70 17.91
CA LEU A 85 -25.41 6.76 17.54
C LEU A 85 -26.71 6.14 17.03
N SER A 86 -27.85 6.69 17.43
CA SER A 86 -29.17 6.29 16.92
C SER A 86 -29.68 7.17 15.78
N ALA A 87 -29.24 8.43 15.69
CA ALA A 87 -29.62 9.39 14.65
C ALA A 87 -28.63 10.56 14.56
N VAL A 88 -28.89 11.52 13.66
CA VAL A 88 -28.11 12.74 13.45
C VAL A 88 -29.00 13.98 13.50
N ARG A 89 -28.59 14.99 14.26
CA ARG A 89 -29.22 16.32 14.33
C ARG A 89 -28.51 17.35 13.47
N PHE A 90 -27.19 17.19 13.28
CA PHE A 90 -26.35 18.16 12.62
C PHE A 90 -25.59 17.56 11.44
N LEU A 91 -25.77 18.19 10.28
CA LEU A 91 -24.84 18.08 9.15
C LEU A 91 -23.63 18.99 9.41
N HIS A 92 -22.46 18.65 8.90
CA HIS A 92 -21.24 19.41 9.11
C HIS A 92 -20.25 19.31 7.95
N VAL A 93 -19.35 20.30 7.87
CA VAL A 93 -18.14 20.27 7.03
C VAL A 93 -16.93 20.79 7.80
N ASP A 94 -15.74 20.34 7.38
CA ASP A 94 -14.43 20.69 7.94
C ASP A 94 -13.51 21.05 6.75
N LEU A 95 -13.39 22.35 6.44
CA LEU A 95 -12.70 22.86 5.25
C LEU A 95 -11.32 23.41 5.63
N ASP A 96 -10.24 22.78 5.16
CA ASP A 96 -8.87 23.25 5.38
C ASP A 96 -8.49 24.27 4.29
N TYR A 97 -7.96 25.43 4.69
CA TYR A 97 -7.63 26.50 3.74
C TYR A 97 -6.62 26.04 2.68
N LYS A 98 -5.70 25.13 3.03
CA LYS A 98 -4.65 24.66 2.11
C LYS A 98 -5.19 23.84 0.92
N ASP A 99 -6.44 23.36 1.01
CA ASP A 99 -7.06 22.53 -0.03
C ASP A 99 -7.51 23.39 -1.23
N TYR A 100 -7.51 24.72 -1.07
CA TYR A 100 -7.97 25.68 -2.08
C TYR A 100 -6.78 26.37 -2.76
N PRO A 101 -6.89 26.76 -4.04
CA PRO A 101 -5.81 27.44 -4.75
C PRO A 101 -5.65 28.90 -4.27
N GLY A 102 -4.45 29.45 -4.39
CA GLY A 102 -4.15 30.85 -4.06
C GLY A 102 -3.16 31.00 -2.90
N THR A 103 -2.92 32.25 -2.51
CA THR A 103 -2.19 32.61 -1.29
C THR A 103 -3.00 32.27 -0.03
N PRO A 104 -2.41 32.18 1.17
CA PRO A 104 -3.14 31.87 2.40
C PRO A 104 -4.33 32.82 2.68
N GLU A 105 -4.20 34.09 2.31
CA GLU A 105 -5.26 35.10 2.43
C GLU A 105 -6.38 34.83 1.42
N GLU A 106 -6.05 34.57 0.16
CA GLU A 106 -7.02 34.22 -0.90
C GLU A 106 -7.76 32.91 -0.59
N GLN A 107 -7.05 31.93 -0.01
CA GLN A 107 -7.62 30.65 0.43
C GLN A 107 -8.67 30.86 1.54
N ALA A 108 -8.32 31.64 2.57
CA ALA A 108 -9.25 31.96 3.67
C ALA A 108 -10.46 32.76 3.16
N ASP A 109 -10.23 33.80 2.35
CA ASP A 109 -11.29 34.62 1.76
C ASP A 109 -12.23 33.81 0.85
N PHE A 110 -11.68 32.83 0.11
CA PHE A 110 -12.48 31.93 -0.71
C PHE A 110 -13.39 31.06 0.15
N VAL A 111 -12.83 30.37 1.15
CA VAL A 111 -13.58 29.45 2.03
C VAL A 111 -14.64 30.18 2.84
N ILE A 112 -14.29 31.32 3.44
CA ILE A 112 -15.25 32.16 4.16
C ILE A 112 -16.33 32.68 3.18
N GLY A 113 -15.92 33.08 1.98
CA GLY A 113 -16.82 33.52 0.91
C GLY A 113 -17.87 32.46 0.54
N ILE A 114 -17.47 31.23 0.26
CA ILE A 114 -18.41 30.16 -0.15
C ILE A 114 -19.32 29.71 1.01
N LEU A 115 -18.93 29.90 2.27
CA LEU A 115 -19.78 29.57 3.42
C LEU A 115 -20.75 30.71 3.77
N HIS A 116 -20.29 31.96 3.74
CA HIS A 116 -21.03 33.11 4.28
C HIS A 116 -21.72 33.98 3.23
N ASP A 117 -21.16 34.15 2.03
CA ASP A 117 -21.70 35.05 0.99
C ASP A 117 -22.64 34.29 0.04
N ASP A 118 -23.93 34.67 0.02
CA ASP A 118 -24.95 34.07 -0.83
C ASP A 118 -24.64 34.13 -2.34
N LYS A 119 -23.83 35.09 -2.79
CA LYS A 119 -23.42 35.21 -4.21
C LYS A 119 -22.29 34.25 -4.58
N LYS A 120 -21.46 33.86 -3.62
CA LYS A 120 -20.32 32.95 -3.80
C LYS A 120 -20.66 31.53 -3.41
N ARG A 121 -21.61 31.33 -2.49
CA ARG A 121 -22.04 30.02 -2.03
C ARG A 121 -22.61 29.20 -3.19
N PRO A 122 -22.21 27.93 -3.34
CA PRO A 122 -22.79 27.05 -4.34
C PRO A 122 -24.33 26.98 -4.25
N LYS A 123 -25.00 27.03 -5.40
CA LYS A 123 -26.46 26.93 -5.47
C LYS A 123 -26.92 25.61 -4.86
N GLY A 124 -27.92 25.68 -3.99
CA GLY A 124 -28.49 24.51 -3.32
C GLY A 124 -27.88 24.16 -1.96
N VAL A 125 -26.84 24.88 -1.53
CA VAL A 125 -26.35 24.84 -0.15
C VAL A 125 -27.01 25.99 0.64
N PRO A 126 -27.79 25.73 1.69
CA PRO A 126 -28.30 26.80 2.55
C PRO A 126 -27.17 27.43 3.38
N LEU A 127 -27.39 28.67 3.87
CA LEU A 127 -26.47 29.30 4.82
C LEU A 127 -26.31 28.41 6.07
N PRO A 128 -25.10 28.16 6.60
CA PRO A 128 -24.94 27.38 7.82
C PRO A 128 -25.69 27.94 9.03
N SER A 129 -26.08 27.05 9.94
CA SER A 129 -26.57 27.42 11.26
C SER A 129 -25.47 28.07 12.09
N ALA A 130 -24.22 27.61 11.96
CA ALA A 130 -23.05 28.26 12.53
C ALA A 130 -21.78 28.01 11.71
N ILE A 131 -20.84 28.97 11.75
CA ILE A 131 -19.53 28.92 11.09
C ILE A 131 -18.47 29.45 12.06
N TRP A 132 -17.34 28.75 12.13
CA TRP A 132 -16.18 29.19 12.91
C TRP A 132 -14.87 28.75 12.26
N GLU A 133 -13.85 29.57 12.47
CA GLU A 133 -12.48 29.22 12.12
C GLU A 133 -11.89 28.26 13.15
N THR A 134 -10.99 27.39 12.70
CA THR A 134 -10.28 26.43 13.56
C THR A 134 -8.78 26.70 13.65
N GLY A 135 -8.29 27.84 13.16
CA GLY A 135 -6.87 28.20 13.14
C GLY A 135 -6.08 27.70 11.92
N GLY A 136 -6.77 27.25 10.87
CA GLY A 136 -6.19 26.82 9.60
C GLY A 136 -7.23 26.35 8.58
N GLY A 137 -8.49 26.72 8.80
CA GLY A 137 -9.66 26.18 8.13
C GLY A 137 -10.93 26.69 8.80
N CYS A 138 -12.08 26.34 8.23
CA CYS A 138 -13.41 26.66 8.73
C CYS A 138 -14.23 25.39 8.94
N GLN A 139 -14.97 25.36 10.04
CA GLN A 139 -16.02 24.39 10.29
C GLN A 139 -17.38 25.06 10.22
N ALA A 140 -18.34 24.35 9.66
CA ALA A 140 -19.72 24.80 9.56
C ALA A 140 -20.70 23.67 9.86
N VAL A 141 -21.84 24.01 10.45
CA VAL A 141 -22.90 23.04 10.78
C VAL A 141 -24.28 23.53 10.34
N TRP A 142 -25.15 22.59 10.02
CA TRP A 142 -26.57 22.83 9.75
C TRP A 142 -27.42 21.98 10.69
N LYS A 143 -28.31 22.63 11.46
CA LYS A 143 -29.24 21.97 12.36
C LYS A 143 -30.47 21.49 11.60
N LEU A 144 -30.82 20.21 11.76
CA LEU A 144 -32.02 19.63 11.18
C LEU A 144 -33.23 19.74 12.12
N ASP A 145 -34.39 20.06 11.56
CA ASP A 145 -35.66 20.10 12.29
C ASP A 145 -36.09 18.69 12.77
N GLU A 146 -35.87 17.68 11.95
CA GLU A 146 -36.08 16.27 12.26
C GLU A 146 -34.76 15.48 12.32
N PRO A 147 -34.64 14.49 13.23
CA PRO A 147 -33.48 13.59 13.25
C PRO A 147 -33.36 12.83 11.94
N LEU A 148 -32.14 12.74 11.41
CA LEU A 148 -31.84 12.04 10.17
C LEU A 148 -31.13 10.72 10.46
N ASP A 149 -31.38 9.73 9.60
CA ASP A 149 -30.61 8.49 9.56
C ASP A 149 -29.11 8.76 9.31
N ILE A 150 -28.26 7.99 9.98
CA ILE A 150 -26.81 8.18 9.98
C ILE A 150 -26.22 8.07 8.58
N GLN A 151 -26.65 7.10 7.78
CA GLN A 151 -26.12 6.92 6.44
C GLN A 151 -26.46 8.11 5.54
N LYS A 152 -27.72 8.54 5.56
CA LYS A 152 -28.18 9.71 4.80
C LYS A 152 -27.46 10.99 5.22
N ALA A 153 -27.22 11.17 6.51
CA ALA A 153 -26.48 12.33 7.01
C ALA A 153 -25.02 12.35 6.54
N GLU A 154 -24.33 11.21 6.55
CA GLU A 154 -22.95 11.11 6.04
C GLU A 154 -22.89 11.34 4.52
N GLU A 155 -23.87 10.83 3.76
CA GLU A 155 -23.99 11.11 2.31
C GLU A 155 -24.17 12.61 2.04
N LEU A 156 -25.01 13.30 2.83
CA LEU A 156 -25.18 14.75 2.72
C LEU A 156 -23.94 15.52 3.17
N ASN A 157 -23.24 15.11 4.23
CA ASN A 157 -21.97 15.73 4.64
C ASN A 157 -20.92 15.60 3.53
N LYS A 158 -20.82 14.44 2.88
CA LYS A 158 -19.96 14.25 1.70
C LYS A 158 -20.39 15.16 0.55
N ALA A 159 -21.68 15.26 0.26
CA ALA A 159 -22.21 16.13 -0.80
C ALA A 159 -21.85 17.59 -0.55
N LEU A 160 -22.03 18.06 0.70
CA LEU A 160 -21.68 19.40 1.12
C LEU A 160 -20.18 19.64 0.99
N LEU A 161 -19.35 18.72 1.46
CA LEU A 161 -17.89 18.81 1.36
C LEU A 161 -17.44 18.90 -0.10
N PHE A 162 -17.99 18.06 -0.96
CA PHE A 162 -17.70 18.08 -2.39
C PHE A 162 -18.11 19.40 -3.05
N VAL A 163 -19.36 19.83 -2.85
CA VAL A 163 -19.91 21.03 -3.52
C VAL A 163 -19.19 22.29 -3.05
N LEU A 164 -18.70 22.29 -1.81
CA LEU A 164 -17.86 23.34 -1.26
C LEU A 164 -16.37 23.20 -1.66
N GLN A 165 -16.00 22.21 -2.47
CA GLN A 165 -14.64 21.95 -2.96
C GLN A 165 -13.62 21.67 -1.85
N GLY A 166 -14.06 21.11 -0.71
CA GLY A 166 -13.15 20.64 0.33
C GLY A 166 -12.38 19.39 -0.12
N GLY A 167 -11.21 19.15 0.45
CA GLY A 167 -10.46 17.91 0.25
C GLY A 167 -11.25 16.66 0.70
N PRO A 168 -10.69 15.44 0.59
CA PRO A 168 -11.35 14.17 0.94
C PRO A 168 -11.55 13.97 2.46
N GLY A 169 -11.80 15.06 3.18
CA GLY A 169 -11.93 15.16 4.61
C GLY A 169 -13.14 14.43 5.20
N THR A 170 -13.34 14.69 6.48
CA THR A 170 -14.18 13.88 7.36
C THR A 170 -15.64 14.26 7.28
N HIS A 171 -16.50 13.25 7.14
CA HIS A 171 -17.94 13.38 6.93
C HIS A 171 -18.78 12.49 7.87
N ASN A 172 -18.11 11.71 8.74
CA ASN A 172 -18.73 10.71 9.62
C ASN A 172 -19.65 11.36 10.66
N ALA A 173 -20.78 10.71 11.00
CA ALA A 173 -21.76 11.26 11.93
C ALA A 173 -21.25 11.44 13.38
N ASP A 174 -20.23 10.67 13.79
CA ASP A 174 -19.59 10.70 15.12
C ASP A 174 -18.34 11.61 15.17
N ARG A 175 -18.22 12.52 14.20
CA ARG A 175 -17.11 13.46 14.09
C ARG A 175 -17.13 14.48 15.24
N LEU A 176 -15.99 14.60 15.90
CA LEU A 176 -15.70 15.68 16.83
C LEU A 176 -15.36 16.95 16.05
N LEU A 177 -15.99 18.05 16.44
CA LEU A 177 -15.69 19.37 15.90
C LEU A 177 -14.93 20.21 16.93
N ARG A 178 -14.14 21.17 16.44
CA ARG A 178 -13.39 22.10 17.30
C ARG A 178 -14.38 22.93 18.10
N LEU A 179 -14.15 23.06 19.40
CA LEU A 179 -14.96 23.94 20.22
C LEU A 179 -14.56 25.40 19.96
N PRO A 180 -15.46 26.28 19.48
CA PRO A 180 -15.11 27.68 19.27
C PRO A 180 -14.90 28.41 20.61
N TRP A 181 -14.25 29.58 20.55
CA TRP A 181 -13.72 30.32 21.70
C TRP A 181 -12.67 29.55 22.53
N THR A 182 -12.01 28.55 21.95
CA THR A 182 -10.89 27.84 22.57
C THR A 182 -9.62 27.97 21.73
N MET A 183 -8.46 27.94 22.38
CA MET A 183 -7.16 28.00 21.71
C MET A 183 -6.86 26.69 20.99
N ASN A 184 -6.45 26.78 19.72
CA ASN A 184 -5.91 25.66 18.95
C ASN A 184 -4.42 25.51 19.23
N TRP A 185 -4.10 24.67 20.22
CA TRP A 185 -2.74 24.37 20.61
C TRP A 185 -2.07 23.46 19.58
N LEU A 186 -0.94 23.91 19.06
CA LEU A 186 -0.18 23.20 18.03
C LEU A 186 0.61 22.02 18.62
N ASN A 187 0.71 20.94 17.84
CA ASN A 187 1.61 19.84 18.16
C ASN A 187 3.07 20.18 17.82
N ASP A 188 4.00 19.37 18.29
CA ASP A 188 5.45 19.64 18.15
C ASP A 188 5.89 19.82 16.70
N LYS A 189 5.28 19.07 15.76
CA LYS A 189 5.53 19.22 14.32
C LYS A 189 5.10 20.60 13.80
N LYS A 190 3.87 21.03 14.09
CA LYS A 190 3.34 22.32 13.62
C LYS A 190 4.06 23.52 14.25
N ARG A 191 4.55 23.37 15.49
CA ARG A 191 5.39 24.37 16.16
C ARG A 191 6.78 24.46 15.52
N ALA A 192 7.38 23.31 15.18
CA ALA A 192 8.65 23.27 14.45
C ALA A 192 8.54 23.88 13.04
N ASP A 193 7.37 23.80 12.41
CA ASP A 193 7.05 24.47 11.14
C ASP A 193 6.80 25.99 11.30
N GLY A 194 7.04 26.57 12.48
CA GLY A 194 6.93 28.01 12.75
C GLY A 194 5.49 28.54 12.85
N ARG A 195 4.49 27.68 12.99
CA ARG A 195 3.09 28.12 13.17
C ARG A 195 2.85 28.59 14.60
N GLU A 196 1.93 29.53 14.75
CA GLU A 196 1.49 30.04 16.06
C GLU A 196 0.12 29.46 16.43
N PRO A 197 -0.15 29.21 17.74
CA PRO A 197 -1.48 28.89 18.21
C PRO A 197 -2.50 29.95 17.77
N ALA A 198 -3.68 29.50 17.37
CA ALA A 198 -4.73 30.38 16.88
C ALA A 198 -6.04 30.11 17.62
N LEU A 199 -6.83 31.15 17.87
CA LEU A 199 -8.15 30.98 18.48
C LEU A 199 -9.10 30.32 17.47
N ALA A 200 -9.84 29.30 17.90
CA ALA A 200 -11.00 28.85 17.16
C ALA A 200 -12.12 29.88 17.30
N TRP A 201 -12.38 30.70 16.29
CA TRP A 201 -13.24 31.87 16.39
C TRP A 201 -14.54 31.69 15.59
N ALA A 202 -15.68 31.72 16.28
CA ALA A 202 -16.98 31.73 15.61
C ALA A 202 -17.37 33.15 15.20
N PHE A 203 -17.80 33.30 13.95
CA PHE A 203 -18.12 34.59 13.37
C PHE A 203 -19.51 34.63 12.73
N GLU A 204 -20.20 33.49 12.61
CA GLU A 204 -21.58 33.43 12.11
C GLU A 204 -22.39 32.40 12.90
N PRO A 205 -23.52 32.77 13.54
CA PRO A 205 -23.89 34.15 13.86
C PRO A 205 -23.05 34.68 15.03
N MET A 206 -22.71 35.97 15.02
CA MET A 206 -22.10 36.61 16.20
C MET A 206 -23.10 36.80 17.34
N ASP A 207 -24.38 36.93 17.02
CA ASP A 207 -25.49 37.11 17.96
C ASP A 207 -26.20 35.78 18.23
N LEU A 208 -26.05 35.27 19.46
CA LEU A 208 -26.65 34.02 19.92
C LEU A 208 -28.02 34.23 20.60
N THR A 209 -28.59 35.44 20.56
CA THR A 209 -29.92 35.70 21.16
C THR A 209 -31.07 35.14 20.32
N LYS A 210 -30.86 34.96 19.02
CA LYS A 210 -31.82 34.35 18.09
C LYS A 210 -31.59 32.84 18.01
N PRO A 211 -32.63 32.01 17.88
CA PRO A 211 -32.44 30.57 17.75
C PRO A 211 -31.61 30.22 16.51
N PRO A 212 -30.85 29.11 16.53
CA PRO A 212 -30.09 28.65 15.37
C PRO A 212 -31.01 28.37 14.19
N ARG A 213 -30.53 28.66 12.97
CA ARG A 213 -31.24 28.30 11.73
C ARG A 213 -31.46 26.80 11.70
N THR A 214 -32.65 26.37 11.30
CA THR A 214 -33.04 24.96 11.17
C THR A 214 -33.47 24.68 9.74
N TYR A 215 -33.22 23.45 9.30
CA TYR A 215 -33.43 23.02 7.93
C TYR A 215 -34.10 21.66 7.89
N SER A 216 -34.94 21.46 6.88
CA SER A 216 -35.35 20.13 6.46
C SER A 216 -34.29 19.57 5.50
N VAL A 217 -34.28 18.25 5.31
CA VAL A 217 -33.38 17.63 4.31
C VAL A 217 -33.65 18.16 2.90
N ALA A 218 -34.89 18.55 2.59
CA ALA A 218 -35.28 19.05 1.27
C ALA A 218 -34.67 20.42 0.92
N ASP A 219 -34.18 21.16 1.92
CA ASP A 219 -33.50 22.46 1.71
C ASP A 219 -32.11 22.30 1.09
N PHE A 220 -31.53 21.09 1.18
CA PHE A 220 -30.25 20.72 0.60
C PHE A 220 -30.45 20.23 -0.82
N ARG A 221 -30.30 21.13 -1.80
CA ARG A 221 -30.33 20.77 -3.23
C ARG A 221 -28.94 20.46 -3.76
N VAL A 222 -28.12 19.83 -2.93
CA VAL A 222 -26.79 19.35 -3.30
C VAL A 222 -26.86 17.89 -3.71
N LYS A 223 -26.22 17.58 -4.83
CA LYS A 223 -25.96 16.20 -5.24
C LYS A 223 -24.45 16.00 -5.18
N LEU A 224 -24.00 14.91 -4.60
CA LEU A 224 -22.69 14.38 -4.93
C LEU A 224 -22.61 14.25 -6.46
N PRO A 225 -21.52 14.66 -7.13
CA PRO A 225 -21.20 14.04 -8.40
C PRO A 225 -21.15 12.55 -8.14
N LYS A 226 -21.69 11.79 -9.08
CA LYS A 226 -21.56 10.34 -9.03
C LYS A 226 -20.09 9.98 -9.22
N GLU A 227 -19.31 9.99 -8.15
CA GLU A 227 -18.07 9.23 -8.01
C GLU A 227 -18.39 8.00 -7.17
N ALA A 228 -18.36 6.85 -7.86
CA ALA A 228 -17.98 5.53 -7.36
C ALA A 228 -18.27 5.22 -5.87
N ALA A 229 -19.53 4.98 -5.53
CA ALA A 229 -19.84 4.16 -4.37
C ALA A 229 -19.51 2.69 -4.69
N LYS A 230 -18.47 2.13 -4.05
CA LYS A 230 -18.40 0.67 -3.80
C LYS A 230 -19.61 0.29 -2.92
N PRO A 231 -20.48 -0.65 -3.32
CA PRO A 231 -21.57 -1.09 -2.47
C PRO A 231 -21.05 -2.08 -1.42
N ALA A 232 -21.41 -1.87 -0.16
CA ALA A 232 -21.60 -2.99 0.75
C ALA A 232 -22.98 -3.58 0.47
N GLY A 233 -23.02 -4.80 -0.07
CA GLY A 233 -24.18 -5.69 0.05
C GLY A 233 -25.42 -5.37 -0.80
N LYS A 234 -25.24 -5.10 -2.10
CA LYS A 234 -26.11 -5.52 -3.23
C LYS A 234 -25.41 -5.10 -4.54
N PRO A 235 -25.56 -5.86 -5.65
CA PRO A 235 -24.72 -5.68 -6.85
C PRO A 235 -24.76 -4.24 -7.34
N SER A 236 -23.57 -3.70 -7.61
CA SER A 236 -23.34 -2.31 -8.00
C SER A 236 -24.18 -1.90 -9.22
N ALA A 237 -25.02 -0.89 -9.04
CA ALA A 237 -25.70 -0.19 -10.13
C ALA A 237 -25.28 1.28 -10.12
N LEU A 238 -24.03 1.55 -10.48
CA LEU A 238 -23.57 2.75 -11.20
C LEU A 238 -22.08 2.62 -11.58
N ALA A 239 -21.74 1.52 -12.25
CA ALA A 239 -20.98 1.67 -13.48
C ALA A 239 -21.86 2.47 -14.47
N ALA A 240 -21.30 3.13 -15.50
CA ALA A 240 -22.09 3.24 -16.74
C ALA A 240 -22.69 1.85 -16.97
N PRO A 241 -24.00 1.68 -17.25
CA PRO A 241 -24.64 0.37 -17.24
C PRO A 241 -23.66 -0.58 -17.86
N MET A 242 -23.16 -1.56 -17.09
CA MET A 242 -22.22 -2.52 -17.65
C MET A 242 -22.94 -3.00 -18.89
N VAL A 243 -22.38 -2.69 -20.06
CA VAL A 243 -22.95 -3.18 -21.29
C VAL A 243 -22.67 -4.67 -21.18
N GLU A 244 -23.62 -5.38 -20.60
CA GLU A 244 -23.53 -6.81 -20.36
C GLU A 244 -23.63 -7.44 -21.74
N VAL A 245 -22.46 -7.72 -22.29
CA VAL A 245 -22.30 -8.49 -23.50
C VAL A 245 -22.06 -9.91 -23.03
N GLU A 246 -23.12 -10.70 -23.00
CA GLU A 246 -22.98 -12.14 -22.76
C GLU A 246 -22.48 -12.84 -24.03
N PRO A 247 -21.61 -13.86 -23.90
CA PRO A 247 -21.24 -14.71 -25.02
C PRO A 247 -22.49 -15.36 -25.65
N LEU A 248 -22.60 -15.31 -26.96
CA LEU A 248 -23.64 -16.00 -27.72
C LEU A 248 -23.08 -17.28 -28.36
N PRO A 249 -23.86 -18.37 -28.43
CA PRO A 249 -23.39 -19.61 -29.06
C PRO A 249 -22.98 -19.36 -30.51
N LEU A 250 -21.79 -19.85 -30.87
CA LEU A 250 -21.30 -19.81 -32.25
C LEU A 250 -21.95 -20.97 -33.03
N PRO A 251 -22.34 -20.78 -34.30
CA PRO A 251 -22.79 -21.87 -35.15
C PRO A 251 -21.63 -22.82 -35.46
N ASP A 252 -21.96 -24.04 -35.91
CA ASP A 252 -21.00 -25.07 -36.32
C ASP A 252 -20.01 -24.57 -37.39
N HIS A 253 -20.40 -23.53 -38.12
CA HIS A 253 -19.62 -22.90 -39.17
C HIS A 253 -19.58 -21.37 -39.03
N LEU A 254 -18.42 -20.82 -38.66
CA LEU A 254 -18.25 -19.39 -38.41
C LEU A 254 -18.56 -18.46 -39.62
N TYR A 255 -18.48 -18.98 -40.85
CA TYR A 255 -18.85 -18.21 -42.05
C TYR A 255 -20.34 -17.85 -42.10
N GLU A 256 -21.18 -18.49 -41.29
CA GLU A 256 -22.61 -18.17 -41.17
C GLU A 256 -22.86 -16.84 -40.44
N VAL A 257 -21.91 -16.40 -39.59
CA VAL A 257 -22.01 -15.15 -38.81
C VAL A 257 -20.98 -14.11 -39.22
N LEU A 258 -19.84 -14.54 -39.76
CA LEU A 258 -18.78 -13.63 -40.18
C LEU A 258 -19.20 -12.87 -41.46
N PRO A 259 -19.00 -11.53 -41.50
CA PRO A 259 -19.23 -10.75 -42.71
C PRO A 259 -18.38 -11.27 -43.90
N PRO A 260 -18.90 -11.29 -45.14
CA PRO A 260 -18.25 -11.92 -46.29
C PRO A 260 -17.15 -11.04 -46.91
N GLU A 261 -16.08 -10.74 -46.17
CA GLU A 261 -14.86 -10.09 -46.66
C GLU A 261 -13.65 -11.01 -46.43
N PRO A 262 -13.11 -11.66 -47.48
CA PRO A 262 -12.10 -12.71 -47.34
C PRO A 262 -10.85 -12.30 -46.55
N GLU A 263 -10.38 -11.06 -46.71
CA GLU A 263 -9.18 -10.52 -46.05
C GLU A 263 -9.30 -10.50 -44.52
N TRP A 264 -10.47 -10.07 -44.00
CA TRP A 264 -10.71 -10.00 -42.57
C TRP A 264 -11.13 -11.35 -41.99
N VAL A 265 -11.85 -12.17 -42.77
CA VAL A 265 -12.13 -13.55 -42.38
C VAL A 265 -10.83 -14.33 -42.22
N GLU A 266 -9.89 -14.21 -43.15
CA GLU A 266 -8.56 -14.83 -43.04
C GLU A 266 -7.77 -14.31 -41.83
N ALA A 267 -7.76 -12.99 -41.61
CA ALA A 267 -7.10 -12.40 -40.44
C ALA A 267 -7.70 -12.90 -39.11
N ILE A 268 -9.02 -13.03 -39.02
CA ILE A 268 -9.72 -13.58 -37.84
C ILE A 268 -9.36 -15.04 -37.63
N MET A 269 -9.45 -15.86 -38.68
CA MET A 269 -9.20 -17.30 -38.59
C MET A 269 -7.74 -17.63 -38.31
N THR A 270 -6.79 -16.84 -38.84
CA THR A 270 -5.35 -17.10 -38.70
C THR A 270 -4.69 -16.32 -37.56
N GLY A 271 -5.28 -15.22 -37.10
CA GLY A 271 -4.65 -14.29 -36.15
C GLY A 271 -3.54 -13.43 -36.76
N ASN A 272 -3.40 -13.42 -38.09
CA ASN A 272 -2.41 -12.61 -38.81
C ASN A 272 -3.00 -11.26 -39.25
N ASN A 273 -2.12 -10.31 -39.58
CA ASN A 273 -2.55 -9.03 -40.14
C ASN A 273 -3.25 -9.23 -41.50
N PRO A 274 -4.38 -8.55 -41.76
CA PRO A 274 -5.02 -8.60 -43.07
C PRO A 274 -4.14 -7.94 -44.15
N PRO A 275 -4.25 -8.37 -45.42
CA PRO A 275 -3.49 -7.79 -46.53
C PRO A 275 -3.56 -6.27 -46.58
N GLY A 276 -2.41 -5.60 -46.72
CA GLY A 276 -2.32 -4.14 -46.84
C GLY A 276 -2.49 -3.36 -45.53
N LYS A 277 -2.67 -4.02 -44.38
CA LYS A 277 -2.68 -3.37 -43.06
C LYS A 277 -1.62 -3.98 -42.15
N THR A 278 -1.01 -3.15 -41.30
CA THR A 278 -0.02 -3.59 -40.33
C THR A 278 -0.40 -3.07 -38.96
N TYR A 279 -0.68 -3.98 -38.04
CA TYR A 279 -0.86 -3.68 -36.62
C TYR A 279 0.42 -4.05 -35.86
N VAL A 280 0.86 -3.18 -34.97
CA VAL A 280 2.17 -3.28 -34.31
C VAL A 280 2.14 -4.30 -33.18
N SER A 281 0.99 -4.46 -32.52
CA SER A 281 0.80 -5.43 -31.44
C SER A 281 -0.38 -6.37 -31.69
N ARG A 282 -0.34 -7.55 -31.07
CA ARG A 282 -1.43 -8.53 -31.13
C ARG A 282 -2.73 -7.99 -30.52
N SER A 283 -2.64 -7.18 -29.46
CA SER A 283 -3.80 -6.49 -28.87
C SER A 283 -4.43 -5.47 -29.82
N GLU A 284 -3.61 -4.76 -30.61
CA GLU A 284 -4.09 -3.80 -31.59
C GLU A 284 -4.83 -4.49 -32.74
N LEU A 285 -4.30 -5.63 -33.21
CA LEU A 285 -4.96 -6.48 -34.20
C LEU A 285 -6.31 -7.03 -33.67
N VAL A 286 -6.35 -7.53 -32.43
CA VAL A 286 -7.59 -7.99 -31.78
C VAL A 286 -8.62 -6.86 -31.72
N TYR A 287 -8.24 -5.67 -31.23
CA TYR A 287 -9.15 -4.53 -31.15
C TYR A 287 -9.66 -4.11 -32.54
N ALA A 288 -8.80 -4.11 -33.55
CA ALA A 288 -9.19 -3.80 -34.92
C ALA A 288 -10.17 -4.82 -35.51
N ALA A 289 -9.98 -6.12 -35.24
CA ALA A 289 -10.90 -7.17 -35.65
C ALA A 289 -12.27 -7.04 -34.95
N VAL A 290 -12.29 -6.78 -33.63
CA VAL A 290 -13.51 -6.50 -32.86
C VAL A 290 -14.25 -5.29 -33.43
N PHE A 291 -13.52 -4.20 -33.67
CA PHE A 291 -14.08 -2.98 -34.25
C PHE A 291 -14.67 -3.24 -35.64
N TRP A 292 -13.97 -4.00 -36.50
CA TRP A 292 -14.46 -4.36 -37.82
C TRP A 292 -15.73 -5.22 -37.76
N MET A 293 -15.76 -6.27 -36.93
CA MET A 293 -16.92 -7.15 -36.78
C MET A 293 -18.16 -6.38 -36.32
N LEU A 294 -18.03 -5.57 -35.26
CA LEU A 294 -19.12 -4.74 -34.75
C LEU A 294 -19.56 -3.68 -35.78
N GLY A 295 -18.62 -3.06 -36.48
CA GLY A 295 -18.91 -2.07 -37.53
C GLY A 295 -19.66 -2.64 -38.74
N LYS A 296 -19.60 -3.96 -38.94
CA LYS A 296 -20.40 -4.70 -39.94
C LYS A 296 -21.75 -5.16 -39.42
N GLY A 297 -22.15 -4.73 -38.21
CA GLY A 297 -23.45 -5.04 -37.61
C GLY A 297 -23.50 -6.40 -36.91
N MET A 298 -22.36 -7.04 -36.67
CA MET A 298 -22.31 -8.31 -35.94
C MET A 298 -22.69 -8.10 -34.48
N GLN A 299 -23.47 -9.03 -33.90
CA GLN A 299 -23.91 -8.89 -32.51
C GLN A 299 -22.72 -8.98 -31.53
N PRO A 300 -22.64 -8.09 -30.52
CA PRO A 300 -21.54 -8.07 -29.56
C PRO A 300 -21.23 -9.41 -28.90
N GLY A 301 -22.26 -10.21 -28.58
CA GLY A 301 -22.07 -11.52 -27.95
C GLY A 301 -21.43 -12.57 -28.86
N HIS A 302 -21.70 -12.52 -30.18
CA HIS A 302 -20.98 -13.36 -31.14
C HIS A 302 -19.53 -12.89 -31.29
N VAL A 303 -19.29 -11.57 -31.33
CA VAL A 303 -17.93 -11.02 -31.41
C VAL A 303 -17.10 -11.45 -30.20
N LEU A 304 -17.68 -11.34 -29.01
CA LEU A 304 -17.06 -11.82 -27.77
C LEU A 304 -16.71 -13.30 -27.86
N SER A 305 -17.66 -14.13 -28.33
CA SER A 305 -17.46 -15.57 -28.42
C SER A 305 -16.38 -15.95 -29.43
N ILE A 306 -16.26 -15.23 -30.55
CA ILE A 306 -15.18 -15.44 -31.52
C ILE A 306 -13.81 -15.14 -30.91
N ILE A 307 -13.64 -14.00 -30.24
CA ILE A 307 -12.33 -13.58 -29.74
C ILE A 307 -11.89 -14.34 -28.47
N VAL A 308 -12.76 -15.14 -27.86
CA VAL A 308 -12.43 -16.06 -26.75
C VAL A 308 -12.48 -17.53 -27.16
N SER A 309 -12.73 -17.83 -28.44
CA SER A 309 -12.83 -19.21 -28.93
C SER A 309 -11.43 -19.78 -29.23
N PRO A 310 -11.06 -20.95 -28.66
CA PRO A 310 -9.76 -21.57 -28.91
C PRO A 310 -9.55 -22.00 -30.37
N ASP A 311 -10.63 -22.14 -31.14
CA ASP A 311 -10.58 -22.59 -32.55
C ASP A 311 -10.32 -21.44 -33.55
N VAL A 312 -10.14 -20.21 -33.07
CA VAL A 312 -9.98 -19.01 -33.90
C VAL A 312 -8.63 -18.35 -33.65
N GLY A 313 -7.79 -18.18 -34.68
CA GLY A 313 -6.43 -17.66 -34.50
C GLY A 313 -6.33 -16.28 -33.84
N ILE A 314 -7.31 -15.39 -34.04
CA ILE A 314 -7.34 -14.06 -33.40
C ILE A 314 -7.44 -14.13 -31.87
N SER A 315 -8.00 -15.21 -31.33
CA SER A 315 -8.22 -15.36 -29.88
C SER A 315 -6.94 -15.68 -29.12
N ALA A 316 -5.86 -16.12 -29.79
CA ALA A 316 -4.64 -16.56 -29.14
C ALA A 316 -4.11 -15.54 -28.12
N HIS A 317 -4.11 -14.25 -28.49
CA HIS A 317 -3.69 -13.18 -27.58
C HIS A 317 -4.64 -12.95 -26.41
N VAL A 318 -5.93 -13.14 -26.62
CA VAL A 318 -6.98 -13.00 -25.60
C VAL A 318 -6.89 -14.16 -24.61
N LEU A 319 -6.65 -15.38 -25.10
CA LEU A 319 -6.51 -16.60 -24.30
C LEU A 319 -5.23 -16.63 -23.46
N GLU A 320 -4.18 -15.91 -23.88
CA GLU A 320 -3.00 -15.65 -23.04
C GLU A 320 -3.28 -14.72 -21.85
N LYS A 321 -4.47 -14.10 -21.79
CA LYS A 321 -4.84 -13.25 -20.65
C LYS A 321 -5.37 -14.12 -19.50
N PRO A 322 -5.06 -13.78 -18.24
CA PRO A 322 -5.49 -14.51 -17.05
C PRO A 322 -7.01 -14.66 -16.93
N ASN A 323 -7.76 -13.69 -17.49
CA ASN A 323 -9.21 -13.77 -17.65
C ASN A 323 -9.56 -13.38 -19.10
N PRO A 324 -9.57 -14.35 -20.04
CA PRO A 324 -9.82 -14.09 -21.45
C PRO A 324 -11.19 -13.47 -21.70
N LEU A 325 -12.20 -13.92 -20.95
CA LEU A 325 -13.57 -13.44 -21.07
C LEU A 325 -13.71 -11.98 -20.63
N ALA A 326 -13.16 -11.61 -19.47
CA ALA A 326 -13.18 -10.22 -19.02
C ALA A 326 -12.35 -9.31 -19.94
N TYR A 327 -11.21 -9.79 -20.43
CA TYR A 327 -10.42 -9.04 -21.41
C TYR A 327 -11.18 -8.84 -22.73
N GLY A 328 -11.78 -9.91 -23.27
CA GLY A 328 -12.59 -9.87 -24.49
C GLY A 328 -13.80 -8.96 -24.35
N HIS A 329 -14.54 -9.06 -23.24
CA HIS A 329 -15.68 -8.19 -22.92
C HIS A 329 -15.26 -6.72 -22.93
N ARG A 330 -14.13 -6.38 -22.30
CA ARG A 330 -13.57 -5.02 -22.34
C ARG A 330 -13.26 -4.56 -23.77
N GLN A 331 -12.69 -5.42 -24.62
CA GLN A 331 -12.43 -5.05 -26.02
C GLN A 331 -13.73 -4.76 -26.78
N VAL A 332 -14.77 -5.58 -26.58
CA VAL A 332 -16.08 -5.43 -27.23
C VAL A 332 -16.80 -4.17 -26.76
N VAL A 333 -16.93 -3.96 -25.45
CA VAL A 333 -17.58 -2.75 -24.89
C VAL A 333 -16.84 -1.48 -25.32
N ARG A 334 -15.51 -1.51 -25.32
CA ARG A 334 -14.68 -0.39 -25.78
C ARG A 334 -14.93 -0.08 -27.26
N ALA A 335 -14.95 -1.09 -28.11
CA ALA A 335 -15.23 -0.91 -29.53
C ALA A 335 -16.67 -0.45 -29.80
N MET A 336 -17.65 -0.94 -29.04
CA MET A 336 -19.04 -0.46 -29.12
C MET A 336 -19.15 1.03 -28.79
N ALA A 337 -18.54 1.48 -27.68
CA ALA A 337 -18.50 2.89 -27.31
C ALA A 337 -17.80 3.73 -28.38
N ALA A 338 -16.70 3.23 -28.96
CA ALA A 338 -15.99 3.93 -30.03
C ALA A 338 -16.82 4.02 -31.33
N ILE A 339 -17.60 3.00 -31.69
CA ILE A 339 -18.50 3.01 -32.85
C ILE A 339 -19.65 4.00 -32.62
N GLU A 340 -20.29 3.95 -31.45
CA GLU A 340 -21.36 4.89 -31.07
C GLU A 340 -20.88 6.33 -31.21
N LEU A 341 -19.69 6.64 -30.65
CA LEU A 341 -19.02 7.92 -30.84
C LEU A 341 -18.87 8.23 -32.33
N ARG A 342 -18.20 7.39 -33.14
CA ARG A 342 -17.95 7.64 -34.58
C ARG A 342 -19.21 7.88 -35.40
N THR A 343 -20.32 7.20 -35.09
CA THR A 343 -21.57 7.32 -35.86
C THR A 343 -22.33 8.63 -35.58
N GLY A 344 -22.11 9.29 -34.44
CA GLY A 344 -22.77 10.56 -34.08
C GLY A 344 -22.12 11.82 -34.67
N GLY A 345 -20.96 11.70 -35.33
CA GLY A 345 -20.12 12.83 -35.73
C GLY A 345 -19.56 13.61 -34.53
N TRP A 346 -18.95 14.78 -34.77
CA TRP A 346 -18.33 15.57 -33.69
C TRP A 346 -19.34 15.95 -32.59
N PRO A 347 -19.07 15.61 -31.30
CA PRO A 347 -20.01 15.82 -30.20
C PRO A 347 -20.38 17.27 -29.94
N VAL A 348 -19.41 18.19 -30.05
CA VAL A 348 -19.63 19.62 -29.76
C VAL A 348 -19.10 20.45 -30.91
N ARG A 349 -19.98 21.28 -31.46
CA ARG A 349 -19.72 22.07 -32.67
C ARG A 349 -19.96 23.55 -32.43
N ASP A 350 -19.26 24.39 -33.18
CA ASP A 350 -19.56 25.82 -33.25
C ASP A 350 -20.75 26.09 -34.18
N ASP A 351 -21.11 27.37 -34.32
CA ASP A 351 -22.21 27.82 -35.17
C ASP A 351 -21.98 27.50 -36.66
N ASP A 352 -20.72 27.32 -37.08
CA ASP A 352 -20.33 26.89 -38.44
C ASP A 352 -20.34 25.36 -38.60
N GLY A 353 -20.72 24.61 -37.57
CA GLY A 353 -20.77 23.15 -37.57
C GLY A 353 -19.41 22.47 -37.45
N ARG A 354 -18.33 23.21 -37.17
CA ARG A 354 -16.97 22.67 -36.97
C ARG A 354 -16.77 22.22 -35.53
N PRO A 355 -15.93 21.21 -35.27
CA PRO A 355 -15.64 20.78 -33.90
C PRO A 355 -14.97 21.90 -33.10
N ILE A 356 -15.50 22.18 -31.91
CA ILE A 356 -14.86 23.13 -30.98
C ILE A 356 -13.53 22.56 -30.50
N LYS A 357 -12.44 23.29 -30.77
CA LYS A 357 -11.08 22.94 -30.35
C LYS A 357 -10.96 22.83 -28.83
N ASN A 358 -10.07 21.94 -28.36
CA ASN A 358 -9.76 21.72 -26.93
C ASN A 358 -10.96 21.31 -26.03
N PHE A 359 -12.14 21.06 -26.60
CA PHE A 359 -13.31 20.66 -25.84
C PHE A 359 -13.17 19.19 -25.41
N PRO A 360 -13.36 18.84 -24.11
CA PRO A 360 -13.11 17.49 -23.59
C PRO A 360 -13.76 16.37 -24.41
N GLN A 361 -15.04 16.52 -24.74
CA GLN A 361 -15.83 15.54 -25.47
C GLN A 361 -15.30 15.32 -26.89
N ASN A 362 -14.83 16.38 -27.56
CA ASN A 362 -14.24 16.25 -28.90
C ASN A 362 -12.87 15.59 -28.86
N ILE A 363 -12.05 15.86 -27.84
CA ILE A 363 -10.77 15.16 -27.65
C ILE A 363 -11.00 13.67 -27.38
N ARG A 364 -11.94 13.33 -26.49
CA ARG A 364 -12.30 11.93 -26.20
C ARG A 364 -12.85 11.22 -27.43
N TYR A 365 -13.69 11.89 -28.22
CA TYR A 365 -14.13 11.41 -29.52
C TYR A 365 -12.94 11.16 -30.45
N ALA A 366 -12.02 12.11 -30.59
CA ALA A 366 -10.84 11.97 -31.42
C ALA A 366 -9.95 10.79 -31.00
N LEU A 367 -9.70 10.62 -29.69
CA LEU A 367 -8.99 9.47 -29.11
C LEU A 367 -9.65 8.14 -29.50
N ALA A 368 -10.98 8.05 -29.38
CA ALA A 368 -11.74 6.86 -29.78
C ALA A 368 -11.68 6.62 -31.29
N VAL A 369 -11.73 7.68 -32.10
CA VAL A 369 -11.66 7.58 -33.57
C VAL A 369 -10.28 7.08 -34.02
N VAL A 370 -9.19 7.53 -33.41
CA VAL A 370 -7.85 7.03 -33.76
C VAL A 370 -7.51 5.68 -33.10
N GLY A 371 -8.37 5.19 -32.21
CA GLY A 371 -8.21 3.88 -31.56
C GLY A 371 -7.24 3.86 -30.37
N VAL A 372 -7.02 5.02 -29.73
CA VAL A 372 -6.17 5.11 -28.53
C VAL A 372 -6.92 4.60 -27.31
N ASP A 373 -6.21 3.87 -26.46
CA ASP A 373 -6.66 3.44 -25.14
C ASP A 373 -5.94 4.20 -24.05
N ALA A 374 -6.63 4.44 -22.94
CA ALA A 374 -6.05 4.98 -21.73
C ALA A 374 -6.70 4.29 -20.54
N GLN A 375 -5.91 3.54 -19.77
CA GLN A 375 -6.40 2.78 -18.62
C GLN A 375 -5.45 2.94 -17.45
N ARG A 376 -5.98 2.95 -16.23
CA ARG A 376 -5.17 2.99 -15.01
C ARG A 376 -5.07 1.61 -14.39
N ASN A 377 -3.85 1.10 -14.32
CA ASN A 377 -3.52 -0.12 -13.61
C ASN A 377 -3.42 0.20 -12.11
N THR A 378 -4.41 -0.24 -11.34
CA THR A 378 -4.49 0.06 -9.90
C THR A 378 -3.61 -0.86 -9.05
N PHE A 379 -3.05 -1.93 -9.62
CA PHE A 379 -2.04 -2.73 -8.96
C PHE A 379 -0.71 -1.96 -8.91
N THR A 380 -0.19 -1.52 -10.05
CA THR A 380 1.07 -0.77 -10.15
C THR A 380 0.94 0.75 -9.94
N GLN A 381 -0.29 1.27 -9.93
CA GLN A 381 -0.64 2.69 -9.87
C GLN A 381 -0.13 3.51 -11.07
N THR A 382 -0.02 2.87 -12.24
CA THR A 382 0.46 3.49 -13.48
C THR A 382 -0.67 3.64 -14.50
N ASP A 383 -0.64 4.74 -15.25
CA ASP A 383 -1.50 4.93 -16.40
C ASP A 383 -0.84 4.29 -17.64
N GLU A 384 -1.60 3.50 -18.37
CA GLU A 384 -1.18 2.76 -19.55
C GLU A 384 -1.92 3.29 -20.77
N PHE A 385 -1.17 3.65 -21.81
CA PHE A 385 -1.70 4.16 -23.06
C PHE A 385 -1.32 3.23 -24.20
N ARG A 386 -2.30 2.79 -24.99
CA ARG A 386 -2.11 1.77 -26.04
C ARG A 386 -2.77 2.16 -27.35
N GLY A 387 -2.32 1.56 -28.44
CA GLY A 387 -2.87 1.79 -29.78
C GLY A 387 -2.22 2.99 -30.47
N TYR A 388 -2.38 3.06 -31.79
CA TYR A 388 -1.76 4.11 -32.62
C TYR A 388 -0.22 4.12 -32.54
N GLY A 389 0.40 2.97 -32.23
CA GLY A 389 1.86 2.84 -32.10
C GLY A 389 2.47 3.65 -30.95
N LEU A 390 1.68 3.94 -29.91
CA LEU A 390 2.09 4.75 -28.75
C LEU A 390 2.70 3.95 -27.59
N ASP A 391 2.62 2.63 -27.66
CA ASP A 391 3.02 1.72 -26.58
C ASP A 391 4.46 2.00 -26.12
N GLY A 392 4.62 2.18 -24.81
CA GLY A 392 5.92 2.41 -24.15
C GLY A 392 6.49 3.84 -24.26
N ARG A 393 5.74 4.80 -24.83
CA ARG A 393 6.16 6.21 -24.91
C ARG A 393 5.81 7.01 -23.65
N ASP A 394 6.52 8.12 -23.43
CA ASP A 394 6.16 9.09 -22.39
C ASP A 394 4.86 9.82 -22.73
N LEU A 395 4.10 10.21 -21.70
CA LEU A 395 2.81 10.88 -21.84
C LEU A 395 2.90 12.22 -22.61
N ASN A 396 4.00 12.96 -22.50
CA ASN A 396 4.15 14.20 -23.26
C ASN A 396 4.32 13.91 -24.75
N ASP A 397 5.17 12.93 -25.10
CA ASP A 397 5.35 12.49 -26.49
C ASP A 397 4.04 11.98 -27.08
N ILE A 398 3.29 11.20 -26.30
CA ILE A 398 1.97 10.70 -26.68
C ILE A 398 1.03 11.87 -27.02
N ALA A 399 0.97 12.89 -26.16
CA ALA A 399 0.09 14.04 -26.37
C ALA A 399 0.47 14.87 -27.61
N GLU A 400 1.77 15.02 -27.89
CA GLU A 400 2.27 15.71 -29.10
C GLU A 400 1.94 14.93 -30.38
N ILE A 401 2.21 13.61 -30.38
CA ILE A 401 1.91 12.72 -31.50
C ILE A 401 0.41 12.75 -31.81
N LEU A 402 -0.43 12.69 -30.79
CA LEU A 402 -1.89 12.70 -30.95
C LEU A 402 -2.43 14.06 -31.38
N SER A 403 -1.89 15.17 -30.87
CA SER A 403 -2.21 16.51 -31.36
C SER A 403 -1.94 16.63 -32.88
N SER A 404 -0.78 16.12 -33.34
CA SER A 404 -0.44 16.09 -34.77
C SER A 404 -1.36 15.16 -35.56
N ALA A 405 -1.67 13.97 -35.02
CA ALA A 405 -2.57 13.00 -35.64
C ALA A 405 -3.98 13.55 -35.81
N PHE A 406 -4.54 14.20 -34.79
CA PHE A 406 -5.88 14.78 -34.85
C PHE A 406 -6.00 15.88 -35.92
N LEU A 407 -4.98 16.73 -36.06
CA LEU A 407 -4.97 17.73 -37.10
C LEU A 407 -4.89 17.09 -38.49
N ARG A 408 -3.99 16.14 -38.68
CA ARG A 408 -3.73 15.52 -39.99
C ARG A 408 -4.87 14.63 -40.46
N ASP A 409 -5.40 13.80 -39.55
CA ASP A 409 -6.31 12.70 -39.92
C ASP A 409 -7.78 13.07 -39.71
N LEU A 410 -8.08 14.04 -38.84
CA LEU A 410 -9.44 14.40 -38.45
C LEU A 410 -9.79 15.87 -38.69
N ASP A 411 -8.85 16.67 -39.21
CA ASP A 411 -8.97 18.14 -39.32
C ASP A 411 -9.38 18.81 -37.99
N PHE A 412 -8.88 18.27 -36.87
CA PHE A 412 -9.23 18.71 -35.53
C PHE A 412 -8.02 19.21 -34.75
N VAL A 413 -8.09 20.48 -34.32
CA VAL A 413 -7.06 21.10 -33.50
C VAL A 413 -7.32 20.80 -32.02
N ALA A 414 -6.41 20.09 -31.38
CA ALA A 414 -6.35 19.96 -29.93
C ALA A 414 -4.92 20.15 -29.45
N ALA A 415 -4.69 21.10 -28.55
CA ALA A 415 -3.36 21.34 -28.02
C ALA A 415 -2.92 20.17 -27.11
N PRO A 416 -1.62 19.78 -27.12
CA PRO A 416 -1.10 18.65 -26.35
C PRO A 416 -1.46 18.68 -24.87
N THR A 417 -1.53 19.87 -24.26
CA THR A 417 -1.91 20.04 -22.85
C THR A 417 -3.33 19.53 -22.55
N TYR A 418 -4.28 19.73 -23.45
CA TYR A 418 -5.65 19.26 -23.31
C TYR A 418 -5.76 17.77 -23.64
N VAL A 419 -5.01 17.29 -24.65
CA VAL A 419 -4.92 15.86 -24.97
C VAL A 419 -4.40 15.08 -23.76
N LYS A 420 -3.30 15.54 -23.17
CA LYS A 420 -2.72 14.98 -21.94
C LYS A 420 -3.73 14.95 -20.79
N ARG A 421 -4.46 16.05 -20.58
CA ARG A 421 -5.47 16.13 -19.52
C ARG A 421 -6.57 15.07 -19.72
N GLU A 422 -7.09 14.94 -20.93
CA GLU A 422 -8.15 13.96 -21.21
C GLU A 422 -7.63 12.51 -21.19
N LEU A 423 -6.41 12.24 -21.64
CA LEU A 423 -5.78 10.92 -21.51
C LEU A 423 -5.71 10.48 -20.03
N LEU A 424 -5.25 11.36 -19.15
CA LEU A 424 -5.22 11.10 -17.72
C LEU A 424 -6.63 10.93 -17.14
N ALA A 425 -7.58 11.78 -17.53
CA ALA A 425 -8.96 11.68 -17.07
C ALA A 425 -9.59 10.33 -17.48
N VAL A 426 -9.41 9.92 -18.73
CA VAL A 426 -9.91 8.63 -19.24
C VAL A 426 -9.24 7.46 -18.52
N ALA A 427 -7.92 7.49 -18.30
CA ALA A 427 -7.23 6.45 -17.53
C ALA A 427 -7.80 6.33 -16.10
N HIS A 428 -8.06 7.46 -15.43
CA HIS A 428 -8.67 7.47 -14.11
C HIS A 428 -10.13 7.00 -14.11
N GLU A 429 -10.88 7.21 -15.17
CA GLU A 429 -12.23 6.66 -15.35
C GLU A 429 -12.21 5.16 -15.66
N GLN A 430 -11.15 4.67 -16.33
CA GLN A 430 -10.98 3.29 -16.75
C GLN A 430 -9.91 2.57 -15.92
N GLN A 431 -10.28 2.22 -14.70
CA GLN A 431 -9.39 1.51 -13.78
C GLN A 431 -9.55 -0.02 -13.88
N TYR A 432 -8.45 -0.74 -13.75
CA TYR A 432 -8.46 -2.19 -13.63
C TYR A 432 -7.40 -2.67 -12.62
N HIS A 433 -7.56 -3.88 -12.07
CA HIS A 433 -6.58 -4.48 -11.18
C HIS A 433 -6.18 -5.87 -11.73
N PRO A 434 -5.02 -6.02 -12.39
CA PRO A 434 -4.68 -7.22 -13.15
C PRO A 434 -4.68 -8.53 -12.33
N VAL A 435 -4.27 -8.47 -11.06
CA VAL A 435 -4.28 -9.66 -10.17
C VAL A 435 -5.69 -9.95 -9.64
N GLU A 436 -6.55 -8.93 -9.49
CA GLU A 436 -7.93 -9.13 -9.01
C GLU A 436 -8.75 -9.74 -10.16
N ASP A 437 -8.63 -9.18 -11.36
CA ASP A 437 -9.18 -9.72 -12.61
C ASP A 437 -8.80 -11.19 -12.83
N TYR A 438 -7.54 -11.55 -12.54
CA TYR A 438 -7.07 -12.95 -12.60
C TYR A 438 -7.77 -13.81 -11.56
N LEU A 439 -7.71 -13.43 -10.27
CA LEU A 439 -8.29 -14.20 -9.18
C LEU A 439 -9.79 -14.39 -9.33
N ASP A 440 -10.51 -13.37 -9.80
CA ASP A 440 -11.96 -13.42 -10.01
C ASP A 440 -12.34 -14.20 -11.29
N GLY A 441 -11.38 -14.46 -12.18
CA GLY A 441 -11.56 -15.30 -13.37
C GLY A 441 -11.36 -16.80 -13.12
N LEU A 442 -10.80 -17.17 -11.97
CA LEU A 442 -10.51 -18.57 -11.63
C LEU A 442 -11.77 -19.33 -11.22
N VAL A 443 -11.88 -20.57 -11.68
CA VAL A 443 -12.94 -21.51 -11.27
C VAL A 443 -12.28 -22.72 -10.62
N TRP A 444 -12.58 -22.95 -9.35
CA TRP A 444 -12.08 -24.11 -8.61
C TRP A 444 -12.81 -25.38 -9.07
N ASP A 445 -12.05 -26.43 -9.35
CA ASP A 445 -12.55 -27.73 -9.78
C ASP A 445 -13.07 -28.60 -8.62
N GLY A 446 -13.03 -28.11 -7.38
CA GLY A 446 -13.50 -28.81 -6.19
C GLY A 446 -12.50 -29.83 -5.61
N THR A 447 -11.33 -30.00 -6.23
CA THR A 447 -10.30 -30.90 -5.70
C THR A 447 -9.38 -30.14 -4.73
N PRO A 448 -9.28 -30.55 -3.45
CA PRO A 448 -8.44 -29.90 -2.46
C PRO A 448 -6.96 -30.18 -2.73
N ARG A 449 -6.19 -29.11 -2.93
CA ARG A 449 -4.76 -29.10 -3.24
C ARG A 449 -3.95 -28.19 -2.30
N ILE A 450 -4.50 -27.07 -1.81
CA ILE A 450 -3.68 -26.08 -1.07
C ILE A 450 -3.17 -26.58 0.27
N ASP A 451 -3.75 -27.62 0.87
CA ASP A 451 -3.21 -28.17 2.12
C ASP A 451 -2.00 -29.09 1.87
N ARG A 452 -1.77 -29.53 0.63
CA ARG A 452 -0.70 -30.49 0.31
C ARG A 452 0.31 -29.99 -0.71
N TRP A 453 0.19 -28.76 -1.21
CA TRP A 453 1.06 -28.26 -2.29
C TRP A 453 2.55 -28.28 -1.93
N LEU A 454 2.90 -27.97 -0.67
CA LEU A 454 4.30 -28.05 -0.21
C LEU A 454 4.83 -29.50 -0.18
N ALA A 455 4.00 -30.46 0.20
CA ALA A 455 4.39 -31.87 0.20
C ALA A 455 4.46 -32.43 -1.23
N VAL A 456 3.42 -32.17 -2.03
CA VAL A 456 3.24 -32.74 -3.37
C VAL A 456 4.19 -32.16 -4.40
N TYR A 457 4.41 -30.84 -4.38
CA TYR A 457 5.21 -30.16 -5.40
C TYR A 457 6.60 -29.80 -4.91
N CYS A 458 6.79 -29.55 -3.61
CA CYS A 458 8.11 -29.15 -3.08
C CYS A 458 8.87 -30.28 -2.37
N GLY A 459 8.29 -31.48 -2.27
CA GLY A 459 8.91 -32.60 -1.57
C GLY A 459 9.11 -32.36 -0.06
N ALA A 460 8.30 -31.49 0.55
CA ALA A 460 8.32 -31.30 1.99
C ALA A 460 7.64 -32.46 2.73
N ASP A 461 7.94 -32.60 4.03
CA ASP A 461 7.24 -33.58 4.88
C ASP A 461 5.72 -33.34 4.86
N ASP A 462 4.95 -34.42 4.66
CA ASP A 462 3.48 -34.38 4.68
C ASP A 462 2.97 -34.38 6.12
N ASN A 463 2.86 -33.17 6.70
CA ASN A 463 2.39 -32.96 8.06
C ASN A 463 1.50 -31.72 8.16
N GLU A 464 0.72 -31.67 9.24
CA GLU A 464 -0.27 -30.61 9.48
C GLU A 464 0.37 -29.20 9.54
N LEU A 465 1.59 -29.07 10.05
CA LEU A 465 2.27 -27.78 10.13
C LEU A 465 2.63 -27.23 8.75
N ASN A 466 3.20 -28.07 7.88
CA ASN A 466 3.50 -27.68 6.50
C ASN A 466 2.21 -27.41 5.73
N ALA A 467 1.18 -28.22 5.91
CA ALA A 467 -0.14 -27.97 5.31
C ALA A 467 -0.70 -26.60 5.68
N GLU A 468 -0.61 -26.24 6.96
CA GLU A 468 -1.13 -24.98 7.47
C GLU A 468 -0.28 -23.76 7.06
N PHE A 469 1.05 -23.91 6.99
CA PHE A 469 1.94 -22.88 6.45
C PHE A 469 1.64 -22.60 4.97
N GLY A 470 1.49 -23.67 4.19
CA GLY A 470 1.24 -23.60 2.75
C GLY A 470 -0.10 -22.97 2.42
N SER A 471 -1.19 -23.45 3.04
CA SER A 471 -2.54 -22.94 2.78
C SER A 471 -2.69 -21.48 3.18
N LYS A 472 -2.20 -21.09 4.38
CA LYS A 472 -2.31 -19.71 4.86
C LYS A 472 -1.52 -18.71 4.03
N LEU A 473 -0.38 -19.11 3.46
CA LEU A 473 0.36 -18.24 2.55
C LEU A 473 -0.50 -17.88 1.32
N LEU A 474 -1.13 -18.86 0.68
CA LEU A 474 -1.96 -18.64 -0.51
C LEU A 474 -3.23 -17.85 -0.16
N ILE A 475 -3.94 -18.22 0.91
CA ILE A 475 -5.13 -17.47 1.36
C ILE A 475 -4.76 -16.01 1.70
N ALA A 476 -3.60 -15.79 2.33
CA ALA A 476 -3.10 -14.44 2.60
C ALA A 476 -2.73 -13.68 1.33
N GLY A 477 -2.20 -14.36 0.31
CA GLY A 477 -1.93 -13.80 -1.01
C GLY A 477 -3.19 -13.24 -1.67
N VAL A 478 -4.28 -14.00 -1.65
CA VAL A 478 -5.60 -13.53 -2.13
C VAL A 478 -6.10 -12.36 -1.27
N ARG A 479 -6.06 -12.51 0.06
CA ARG A 479 -6.57 -11.48 0.98
C ARG A 479 -5.81 -10.16 0.88
N ARG A 480 -4.50 -10.20 0.62
CA ARG A 480 -3.68 -8.99 0.43
C ARG A 480 -4.03 -8.23 -0.84
N ILE A 481 -4.48 -8.91 -1.91
CA ILE A 481 -5.02 -8.26 -3.11
C ILE A 481 -6.40 -7.65 -2.81
N LYS A 482 -7.32 -8.43 -2.23
CA LYS A 482 -8.70 -7.98 -1.96
C LYS A 482 -8.80 -6.96 -0.82
N GLN A 483 -7.86 -6.99 0.13
CA GLN A 483 -7.79 -6.11 1.30
C GLN A 483 -6.34 -5.61 1.54
N PRO A 484 -5.81 -4.71 0.68
CA PRO A 484 -4.45 -4.19 0.83
C PRO A 484 -4.20 -3.58 2.19
N GLY A 485 -3.06 -3.93 2.79
CA GLY A 485 -2.67 -3.52 4.14
C GLY A 485 -3.20 -4.41 5.27
N VAL A 486 -3.96 -5.47 4.97
CA VAL A 486 -4.33 -6.49 5.97
C VAL A 486 -3.07 -7.02 6.66
N LYS A 487 -3.15 -7.26 7.97
CA LYS A 487 -1.99 -7.74 8.72
C LYS A 487 -1.70 -9.20 8.34
N PHE A 488 -0.54 -9.39 7.72
CA PHE A 488 0.11 -10.69 7.52
C PHE A 488 1.60 -10.45 7.66
N ASP A 489 2.16 -10.68 8.86
CA ASP A 489 3.55 -10.41 9.22
C ASP A 489 4.40 -11.68 9.28
N THR A 490 3.99 -12.72 8.56
CA THR A 490 4.64 -14.03 8.44
C THR A 490 5.23 -14.24 7.05
N MET A 491 6.35 -14.95 6.99
CA MET A 491 7.08 -15.29 5.78
C MET A 491 7.33 -16.80 5.75
N LEU A 492 6.87 -17.46 4.69
CA LEU A 492 7.25 -18.84 4.39
C LEU A 492 8.71 -18.86 3.96
N VAL A 493 9.52 -19.76 4.50
CA VAL A 493 10.92 -19.92 4.10
C VAL A 493 11.14 -21.32 3.57
N LEU A 494 11.49 -21.42 2.29
CA LEU A 494 11.87 -22.68 1.66
C LEU A 494 13.36 -22.94 1.88
N GLU A 495 13.67 -24.04 2.55
CA GLU A 495 15.02 -24.48 2.90
C GLU A 495 15.37 -25.75 2.14
N GLY A 496 16.50 -25.79 1.43
CA GLY A 496 16.90 -27.01 0.73
C GLY A 496 18.14 -26.81 -0.11
N ALA A 497 18.56 -27.85 -0.82
CA ALA A 497 19.76 -27.80 -1.66
C ALA A 497 19.72 -26.64 -2.67
N GLN A 498 20.89 -26.09 -2.99
CA GLN A 498 21.03 -25.14 -4.10
C GLN A 498 20.57 -25.82 -5.40
N GLY A 499 19.87 -25.07 -6.26
CA GLY A 499 19.35 -25.61 -7.52
C GLY A 499 18.04 -26.39 -7.39
N ALA A 500 17.49 -26.58 -6.17
CA ALA A 500 16.22 -27.28 -5.96
C ALA A 500 14.98 -26.61 -6.58
N GLY A 501 15.09 -25.42 -7.20
CA GLY A 501 13.96 -24.73 -7.82
C GLY A 501 13.19 -23.75 -6.91
N LYS A 502 13.70 -23.42 -5.72
CA LYS A 502 13.03 -22.59 -4.71
C LYS A 502 12.62 -21.19 -5.21
N SER A 503 13.51 -20.49 -5.91
CA SER A 503 13.21 -19.18 -6.51
C SER A 503 12.27 -19.31 -7.71
N GLN A 504 12.39 -20.40 -8.47
CA GLN A 504 11.53 -20.66 -9.63
C GLN A 504 10.09 -20.92 -9.21
N ILE A 505 9.83 -21.66 -8.13
CA ILE A 505 8.46 -21.85 -7.65
C ILE A 505 7.86 -20.55 -7.10
N ALA A 506 8.68 -19.70 -6.45
CA ALA A 506 8.24 -18.37 -6.01
C ALA A 506 7.85 -17.47 -7.20
N GLN A 507 8.62 -17.52 -8.29
CA GLN A 507 8.29 -16.85 -9.54
C GLN A 507 7.01 -17.40 -10.17
N ARG A 508 6.83 -18.73 -10.20
CA ARG A 508 5.63 -19.39 -10.75
C ARG A 508 4.37 -19.07 -9.95
N LEU A 509 4.47 -18.91 -8.62
CA LEU A 509 3.36 -18.45 -7.79
C LEU A 509 2.82 -17.08 -8.22
N ALA A 510 3.68 -16.21 -8.76
CA ALA A 510 3.29 -14.89 -9.21
C ALA A 510 2.50 -14.91 -10.53
N ILE A 511 2.42 -16.05 -11.23
CA ILE A 511 1.76 -16.28 -12.52
C ILE A 511 2.40 -15.52 -13.69
N ARG A 512 2.73 -14.24 -13.48
CA ARG A 512 3.47 -13.39 -14.41
C ARG A 512 4.73 -12.86 -13.75
N ASP A 513 5.80 -12.78 -14.54
CA ASP A 513 7.08 -12.22 -14.10
C ASP A 513 6.95 -10.77 -13.60
N GLU A 514 6.05 -10.00 -14.20
CA GLU A 514 5.77 -8.61 -13.80
C GLU A 514 5.14 -8.48 -12.40
N TRP A 515 4.57 -9.58 -11.85
CA TRP A 515 4.00 -9.62 -10.49
C TRP A 515 4.99 -10.22 -9.48
N PHE A 516 6.19 -10.59 -9.92
CA PHE A 516 7.24 -11.17 -9.08
C PHE A 516 8.35 -10.16 -8.80
N CYS A 517 8.74 -10.02 -7.53
CA CYS A 517 9.96 -9.34 -7.13
C CYS A 517 10.95 -10.37 -6.61
N GLY A 518 11.94 -10.75 -7.43
CA GLY A 518 12.91 -11.78 -7.08
C GLY A 518 14.02 -11.34 -6.12
N SER A 519 14.26 -10.04 -5.95
CA SER A 519 15.40 -9.57 -5.16
C SER A 519 14.98 -8.45 -4.21
N LEU A 520 14.47 -8.83 -3.04
CA LEU A 520 14.31 -7.91 -1.93
C LEU A 520 15.65 -7.72 -1.19
N ASP A 521 16.38 -6.67 -1.51
CA ASP A 521 17.54 -6.28 -0.71
C ASP A 521 17.11 -5.56 0.58
N LEU A 522 17.30 -6.24 1.71
CA LEU A 522 16.97 -5.70 3.03
C LEU A 522 17.87 -4.51 3.44
N LYS A 523 18.99 -4.27 2.76
CA LYS A 523 19.91 -3.14 3.02
C LYS A 523 19.53 -1.87 2.26
N SER A 524 18.70 -1.96 1.23
CA SER A 524 18.25 -0.78 0.48
C SER A 524 17.46 0.17 1.39
N ASP A 525 17.34 1.44 1.00
CA ASP A 525 16.51 2.38 1.73
C ASP A 525 15.01 2.02 1.66
N ASP A 526 14.22 2.53 2.61
CA ASP A 526 12.79 2.20 2.73
C ASP A 526 11.98 2.63 1.48
N LYS A 527 12.41 3.67 0.74
CA LYS A 527 11.73 4.11 -0.49
C LYS A 527 11.97 3.11 -1.61
N THR A 528 13.22 2.71 -1.87
CA THR A 528 13.54 1.74 -2.93
C THR A 528 12.78 0.43 -2.74
N LYS A 529 12.70 -0.05 -1.49
CA LYS A 529 11.90 -1.23 -1.16
C LYS A 529 10.43 -1.01 -1.46
N ALA A 530 9.86 0.09 -0.97
CA ALA A 530 8.44 0.38 -1.17
C ALA A 530 8.07 0.47 -2.66
N GLU A 531 8.90 1.11 -3.48
CA GLU A 531 8.71 1.20 -4.95
C GLU A 531 8.71 -0.18 -5.63
N MET A 532 9.56 -1.10 -5.19
CA MET A 532 9.57 -2.47 -5.70
C MET A 532 8.30 -3.24 -5.29
N LEU A 533 7.87 -3.09 -4.02
CA LEU A 533 6.72 -3.81 -3.49
C LEU A 533 5.40 -3.37 -4.10
N THR A 534 5.25 -2.11 -4.49
CA THR A 534 4.00 -1.63 -5.11
C THR A 534 3.74 -2.22 -6.49
N ARG A 535 4.68 -2.99 -7.05
CA ARG A 535 4.56 -3.64 -8.35
C ARG A 535 4.53 -5.16 -8.26
N ALA A 536 4.57 -5.74 -7.06
CA ALA A 536 4.76 -7.17 -6.89
C ALA A 536 3.67 -7.78 -6.01
N TRP A 537 3.16 -8.95 -6.40
CA TRP A 537 2.24 -9.76 -5.61
C TRP A 537 3.02 -10.76 -4.76
N ILE A 538 4.05 -11.37 -5.35
CA ILE A 538 4.96 -12.30 -4.68
C ILE A 538 6.34 -11.67 -4.61
N VAL A 539 6.90 -11.61 -3.41
CA VAL A 539 8.20 -11.02 -3.15
C VAL A 539 9.11 -12.08 -2.56
N GLU A 540 10.21 -12.36 -3.25
CA GLU A 540 11.27 -13.24 -2.77
C GLU A 540 12.30 -12.45 -1.95
N CYS A 541 12.50 -12.88 -0.71
CA CYS A 541 13.64 -12.50 0.11
C CYS A 541 14.75 -13.53 -0.10
N GLN A 542 15.67 -13.24 -1.02
CA GLN A 542 16.84 -14.06 -1.31
C GLN A 542 17.87 -13.96 -0.17
N GLU A 543 18.69 -15.00 -0.06
CA GLU A 543 19.89 -15.05 0.78
C GLU A 543 19.67 -14.67 2.26
N LEU A 544 18.84 -15.48 2.97
CA LEU A 544 18.74 -15.37 4.43
C LEU A 544 20.05 -15.73 5.15
N ASP A 545 20.97 -16.40 4.46
CA ASP A 545 22.32 -16.71 4.88
C ASP A 545 23.13 -15.41 5.08
N GLY A 546 23.68 -15.23 6.29
CA GLY A 546 24.42 -14.01 6.64
C GLY A 546 23.59 -12.88 7.27
N MET A 547 22.28 -13.06 7.52
CA MET A 547 21.47 -12.09 8.27
C MET A 547 22.02 -11.84 9.68
N ASN A 548 22.58 -10.66 9.94
CA ASN A 548 22.95 -10.26 11.30
C ASN A 548 21.70 -9.83 12.12
N LYS A 549 21.90 -9.56 13.42
CA LYS A 549 20.80 -9.14 14.32
C LYS A 549 20.07 -7.88 13.81
N THR A 550 20.81 -6.93 13.21
CA THR A 550 20.24 -5.70 12.64
C THR A 550 19.36 -6.02 11.43
N THR A 551 19.83 -6.85 10.50
CA THR A 551 19.06 -7.29 9.33
C THR A 551 17.80 -8.06 9.76
N SER A 552 17.90 -8.90 10.80
CA SER A 552 16.74 -9.61 11.37
C SER A 552 15.71 -8.65 11.98
N GLN A 553 16.14 -7.59 12.66
CA GLN A 553 15.23 -6.55 13.17
C GLN A 553 14.59 -5.75 12.03
N SER A 554 15.37 -5.39 11.00
CA SER A 554 14.87 -4.73 9.79
C SER A 554 13.83 -5.58 9.08
N LEU A 555 14.08 -6.89 8.92
CA LEU A 555 13.12 -7.84 8.35
C LEU A 555 11.85 -7.92 9.19
N LYS A 556 11.94 -7.93 10.52
CA LYS A 556 10.77 -7.93 11.41
C LYS A 556 9.93 -6.67 11.28
N LYS A 557 10.59 -5.50 11.25
CA LYS A 557 9.94 -4.21 11.00
C LYS A 557 9.24 -4.28 9.64
N PHE A 558 9.98 -4.74 8.63
CA PHE A 558 9.50 -4.88 7.27
C PHE A 558 8.26 -5.77 7.18
N LEU A 559 8.29 -7.00 7.67
CA LEU A 559 7.13 -7.91 7.67
C LEU A 559 5.92 -7.31 8.42
N SER A 560 6.15 -6.49 9.43
CA SER A 560 5.08 -5.86 10.23
C SER A 560 4.46 -4.62 9.57
N THR A 561 5.10 -4.04 8.55
CA THR A 561 4.61 -2.83 7.88
C THR A 561 3.37 -3.15 7.04
N ALA A 562 2.26 -2.46 7.32
CA ALA A 562 1.02 -2.58 6.56
C ALA A 562 0.92 -1.55 5.41
N VAL A 563 1.48 -0.36 5.64
CA VAL A 563 1.43 0.79 4.73
C VAL A 563 2.83 1.36 4.58
N ASP A 564 3.30 1.49 3.36
CA ASP A 564 4.52 2.19 3.03
C ASP A 564 4.22 3.65 2.69
N MET A 565 5.05 4.55 3.20
CA MET A 565 4.96 5.98 2.95
C MET A 565 6.15 6.41 2.12
N PHE A 566 5.94 6.69 0.84
CA PHE A 566 7.02 7.17 -0.01
C PHE A 566 6.52 8.13 -1.09
N ARG A 567 7.46 8.89 -1.64
CA ARG A 567 7.24 9.79 -2.77
C ARG A 567 7.79 9.11 -4.02
N PRO A 568 6.93 8.65 -4.95
CA PRO A 568 7.39 8.12 -6.23
C PRO A 568 8.27 9.13 -6.97
N ALA A 569 9.15 8.64 -7.84
CA ALA A 569 9.85 9.49 -8.79
C ALA A 569 8.85 10.41 -9.52
N TYR A 570 9.16 11.70 -9.62
CA TYR A 570 8.34 12.74 -10.27
C TYR A 570 7.01 13.12 -9.58
N ALA A 571 6.60 12.44 -8.51
CA ALA A 571 5.48 12.91 -7.67
C ALA A 571 5.87 14.19 -6.91
N ARG A 572 4.91 15.06 -6.55
CA ARG A 572 5.19 16.27 -5.72
C ARG A 572 5.17 15.97 -4.22
N ASN A 573 4.33 15.01 -3.80
CA ASN A 573 4.10 14.66 -2.40
C ASN A 573 4.33 13.16 -2.17
N ALA A 574 4.60 12.77 -0.92
CA ALA A 574 4.55 11.38 -0.50
C ALA A 574 3.10 10.88 -0.47
N ALA A 575 2.90 9.62 -0.82
CA ALA A 575 1.60 8.95 -0.80
C ALA A 575 1.65 7.67 0.05
N GLU A 576 0.47 7.26 0.53
CA GLU A 576 0.26 6.02 1.27
C GLU A 576 0.06 4.85 0.29
N TYR A 577 0.89 3.82 0.41
CA TYR A 577 0.76 2.59 -0.37
C TYR A 577 0.52 1.41 0.57
N ARG A 578 -0.70 0.88 0.53
CA ARG A 578 -1.07 -0.29 1.35
C ARG A 578 -0.50 -1.55 0.69
N ARG A 579 0.22 -2.37 1.46
CA ARG A 579 0.87 -3.57 0.92
C ARG A 579 -0.14 -4.63 0.50
N HIS A 580 -0.07 -5.02 -0.76
CA HIS A 580 -0.86 -6.08 -1.39
C HIS A 580 -0.05 -7.36 -1.68
N CYS A 581 1.20 -7.42 -1.24
CA CYS A 581 2.10 -8.54 -1.50
C CYS A 581 2.20 -9.52 -0.32
N ILE A 582 2.61 -10.75 -0.64
CA ILE A 582 3.14 -11.73 0.31
C ILE A 582 4.62 -11.96 0.07
N ILE A 583 5.33 -12.34 1.14
CA ILE A 583 6.78 -12.48 1.12
C ILE A 583 7.13 -13.94 1.38
N LEU A 584 8.05 -14.46 0.56
CA LEU A 584 8.60 -15.80 0.64
C LEU A 584 10.13 -15.69 0.72
N GLY A 585 10.75 -16.40 1.65
CA GLY A 585 12.20 -16.49 1.75
C GLY A 585 12.74 -17.78 1.14
N THR A 586 13.95 -17.72 0.61
CA THR A 586 14.66 -18.91 0.12
C THR A 586 16.04 -18.97 0.78
N THR A 587 16.48 -20.17 1.16
CA THR A 587 17.81 -20.36 1.74
C THR A 587 18.34 -21.77 1.48
N ASN A 588 19.67 -21.87 1.47
CA ASN A 588 20.39 -23.14 1.40
C ASN A 588 20.89 -23.60 2.78
N GLU A 589 20.82 -22.75 3.80
CA GLU A 589 21.27 -23.06 5.16
C GLU A 589 20.11 -23.60 6.02
N LEU A 590 20.43 -24.52 6.93
CA LEU A 590 19.49 -25.04 7.93
C LEU A 590 19.52 -24.25 9.24
N ALA A 591 20.47 -23.34 9.42
CA ALA A 591 20.60 -22.48 10.59
C ALA A 591 20.87 -21.03 10.15
N TYR A 592 19.86 -20.17 10.25
CA TYR A 592 19.91 -18.78 9.76
C TYR A 592 19.15 -17.79 10.66
N LEU A 593 18.50 -18.27 11.73
CA LEU A 593 17.82 -17.42 12.71
C LEU A 593 18.78 -17.02 13.83
N ARG A 594 18.98 -15.71 14.04
CA ARG A 594 19.95 -15.20 15.04
C ARG A 594 19.32 -14.53 16.27
N ASP A 595 17.99 -14.43 16.31
CA ASP A 595 17.28 -13.77 17.40
C ASP A 595 16.40 -14.77 18.15
N LEU A 596 16.45 -14.73 19.49
CA LEU A 596 15.62 -15.55 20.37
C LEU A 596 14.15 -15.10 20.40
N THR A 597 13.88 -13.86 19.99
CA THR A 597 12.55 -13.23 20.08
C THR A 597 11.93 -13.02 18.71
N GLY A 598 10.67 -13.41 18.50
CA GLY A 598 9.92 -13.06 17.28
C GLY A 598 10.13 -13.95 16.04
N ASN A 599 10.67 -15.17 16.20
CA ASN A 599 10.77 -16.16 15.11
C ASN A 599 9.43 -16.74 14.66
N ARG A 600 8.34 -16.45 15.38
CA ARG A 600 6.96 -16.81 14.99
C ARG A 600 6.56 -16.33 13.60
N ARG A 601 7.26 -15.31 13.08
CA ARG A 601 7.07 -14.71 11.76
C ARG A 601 7.73 -15.50 10.64
N ILE A 602 8.55 -16.50 10.97
CA ILE A 602 9.25 -17.34 10.01
C ILE A 602 8.61 -18.72 10.04
N TRP A 603 8.14 -19.16 8.88
CA TRP A 603 7.54 -20.48 8.67
C TRP A 603 8.52 -21.33 7.86
N PRO A 604 9.51 -21.97 8.53
CA PRO A 604 10.52 -22.77 7.86
C PRO A 604 9.92 -24.07 7.31
N VAL A 605 10.20 -24.37 6.04
CA VAL A 605 9.81 -25.61 5.38
C VAL A 605 11.02 -26.17 4.64
N THR A 606 11.47 -27.34 5.06
CA THR A 606 12.49 -28.09 4.33
C THR A 606 11.87 -28.71 3.09
N VAL A 607 12.45 -28.43 1.93
CA VAL A 607 11.99 -28.88 0.62
C VAL A 607 13.02 -29.83 0.00
N GLY A 608 12.53 -30.79 -0.77
CA GLY A 608 13.32 -31.72 -1.56
C GLY A 608 13.49 -31.22 -3.00
N GLU A 609 13.32 -32.13 -3.95
CA GLU A 609 13.23 -31.79 -5.37
C GLU A 609 11.86 -31.16 -5.67
N ILE A 610 11.86 -29.99 -6.29
CA ILE A 610 10.63 -29.26 -6.62
C ILE A 610 10.19 -29.62 -8.05
N ASP A 611 8.99 -30.20 -8.17
CA ASP A 611 8.36 -30.48 -9.46
C ASP A 611 7.66 -29.24 -10.02
N LEU A 612 8.45 -28.40 -10.69
CA LEU A 612 7.97 -27.17 -11.32
C LEU A 612 6.97 -27.42 -12.46
N GLY A 613 7.07 -28.58 -13.13
CA GLY A 613 6.19 -28.94 -14.23
C GLY A 613 4.78 -29.19 -13.74
N ARG A 614 4.65 -30.07 -12.74
CA ARG A 614 3.38 -30.35 -12.09
C ARG A 614 2.82 -29.14 -11.36
N PHE A 615 3.66 -28.38 -10.64
CA PHE A 615 3.23 -27.14 -10.00
C PHE A 615 2.63 -26.15 -11.00
N SER A 616 3.27 -25.94 -12.15
CA SER A 616 2.80 -24.99 -13.16
C SER A 616 1.47 -25.42 -13.79
N ALA A 617 1.17 -26.71 -13.84
CA ALA A 617 -0.11 -27.21 -14.35
C ALA A 617 -1.25 -26.98 -13.34
N ASP A 618 -0.96 -27.02 -12.03
CA ASP A 618 -1.96 -26.93 -10.96
C ASP A 618 -2.05 -25.53 -10.30
N VAL A 619 -1.14 -24.59 -10.60
CA VAL A 619 -1.02 -23.30 -9.88
C VAL A 619 -2.30 -22.46 -9.95
N ASP A 620 -2.99 -22.47 -11.08
CA ASP A 620 -4.28 -21.77 -11.24
C ASP A 620 -5.35 -22.39 -10.33
N GLN A 621 -5.38 -23.73 -10.18
CA GLN A 621 -6.29 -24.42 -9.26
C GLN A 621 -5.93 -24.20 -7.79
N LEU A 622 -4.63 -24.06 -7.46
CA LEU A 622 -4.20 -23.66 -6.11
C LEU A 622 -4.72 -22.27 -5.75
N TRP A 623 -4.62 -21.31 -6.67
CA TRP A 623 -5.17 -19.98 -6.45
C TRP A 623 -6.70 -19.99 -6.44
N ALA A 624 -7.35 -20.79 -7.28
CA ALA A 624 -8.82 -20.91 -7.32
C ALA A 624 -9.36 -21.42 -5.97
N GLU A 625 -8.76 -22.47 -5.41
CA GLU A 625 -9.13 -22.97 -4.08
C GLU A 625 -8.86 -21.93 -2.98
N ALA A 626 -7.73 -21.21 -3.06
CA ALA A 626 -7.41 -20.13 -2.12
C ALA A 626 -8.45 -19.00 -2.16
N VAL A 627 -8.98 -18.66 -3.35
CA VAL A 627 -10.07 -17.68 -3.51
C VAL A 627 -11.34 -18.14 -2.80
N VAL A 628 -11.73 -19.41 -2.99
CA VAL A 628 -12.90 -20.00 -2.32
C VAL A 628 -12.73 -19.97 -0.80
N ARG A 629 -11.57 -20.38 -0.29
CA ARG A 629 -11.28 -20.41 1.16
C ARG A 629 -11.16 -19.01 1.77
N GLU A 630 -10.61 -18.05 1.03
CA GLU A 630 -10.57 -16.64 1.45
C GLU A 630 -11.97 -16.06 1.59
N ALA A 631 -12.84 -16.30 0.59
CA ALA A 631 -14.23 -15.86 0.58
C ALA A 631 -15.06 -16.52 1.68
N ALA A 632 -14.74 -17.77 2.07
CA ALA A 632 -15.30 -18.44 3.23
C ALA A 632 -14.84 -17.84 4.58
N GLY A 633 -13.93 -16.86 4.57
CA GLY A 633 -13.48 -16.16 5.77
C GLY A 633 -12.40 -16.90 6.55
N GLU A 634 -11.69 -17.84 5.92
CA GLU A 634 -10.71 -18.66 6.64
C GLU A 634 -9.55 -17.83 7.21
N SER A 635 -9.10 -18.17 8.41
CA SER A 635 -8.02 -17.47 9.11
C SER A 635 -6.67 -17.64 8.40
N ILE A 636 -5.95 -16.53 8.25
CA ILE A 636 -4.55 -16.49 7.76
C ILE A 636 -3.52 -16.57 8.90
N ASN A 637 -3.97 -16.73 10.15
CA ASN A 637 -3.08 -16.95 11.30
C ASN A 637 -2.93 -18.43 11.59
N LEU A 638 -1.71 -18.87 11.90
CA LEU A 638 -1.41 -20.25 12.34
C LEU A 638 -2.29 -20.67 13.51
N SER A 639 -2.86 -21.88 13.45
CA SER A 639 -3.75 -22.37 14.50
C SER A 639 -3.02 -22.53 15.83
N PRO A 640 -3.65 -22.18 16.96
CA PRO A 640 -2.99 -22.17 18.28
C PRO A 640 -2.33 -23.49 18.69
N HIS A 641 -2.90 -24.64 18.31
CA HIS A 641 -2.35 -25.95 18.67
C HIS A 641 -1.03 -26.27 17.97
N LEU A 642 -0.74 -25.62 16.84
CA LEU A 642 0.53 -25.80 16.12
C LEU A 642 1.65 -24.86 16.60
N TRP A 643 1.37 -23.91 17.49
CA TRP A 643 2.38 -22.93 17.93
C TRP A 643 3.60 -23.57 18.59
N ASP A 644 3.41 -24.60 19.40
CA ASP A 644 4.52 -25.30 20.06
C ASP A 644 5.36 -26.11 19.07
N VAL A 645 4.72 -26.73 18.07
CA VAL A 645 5.42 -27.47 17.01
C VAL A 645 6.22 -26.50 16.14
N ALA A 646 5.60 -25.39 15.71
CA ALA A 646 6.25 -24.33 14.95
C ALA A 646 7.47 -23.77 15.69
N LYS A 647 7.34 -23.51 17.00
CA LYS A 647 8.43 -23.01 17.85
C LYS A 647 9.60 -24.00 17.92
N LYS A 648 9.33 -25.31 17.97
CA LYS A 648 10.37 -26.35 17.93
C LYS A 648 11.10 -26.36 16.60
N VAL A 649 10.38 -26.30 15.47
CA VAL A 649 11.01 -26.25 14.13
C VAL A 649 11.85 -24.98 13.98
N GLN A 650 11.30 -23.82 14.32
CA GLN A 650 12.03 -22.53 14.33
C GLN A 650 13.27 -22.57 15.22
N GLY A 651 13.18 -23.18 16.41
CA GLY A 651 14.30 -23.32 17.34
C GLY A 651 15.48 -24.10 16.76
N ARG A 652 15.22 -25.11 15.92
CA ARG A 652 16.27 -25.88 15.22
C ARG A 652 17.02 -25.08 14.16
N ARG A 653 16.49 -23.92 13.74
CA ARG A 653 17.11 -23.02 12.75
C ARG A 653 17.91 -21.89 13.40
N MET A 654 18.03 -21.92 14.73
CA MET A 654 18.82 -20.95 15.48
C MET A 654 20.30 -21.17 15.22
N VAL A 655 21.00 -20.10 14.87
CA VAL A 655 22.46 -20.08 14.84
C VAL A 655 22.94 -20.00 16.29
N GLU A 656 23.64 -21.04 16.77
CA GLU A 656 24.41 -20.99 18.03
C GLU A 656 25.52 -19.93 17.89
N ASP A 657 25.87 -19.20 18.95
CA ASP A 657 26.79 -18.06 18.86
C ASP A 657 28.21 -18.55 18.54
N ALA A 658 28.54 -18.61 17.24
CA ALA A 658 29.80 -19.14 16.73
C ALA A 658 31.07 -18.50 17.33
N TYR A 659 31.00 -17.33 17.98
CA TYR A 659 32.13 -16.77 18.71
C TYR A 659 32.37 -17.48 20.05
N ALA A 660 31.32 -17.90 20.74
CA ALA A 660 31.44 -18.60 22.00
C ALA A 660 32.14 -19.93 21.79
N ASP A 661 31.66 -20.74 20.83
CA ASP A 661 32.20 -22.07 20.57
C ASP A 661 33.66 -22.03 20.10
N VAL A 662 33.98 -21.16 19.12
CA VAL A 662 35.35 -21.04 18.59
C VAL A 662 36.33 -20.51 19.65
N LEU A 663 35.90 -19.57 20.51
CA LEU A 663 36.76 -19.05 21.57
C LEU A 663 36.85 -19.99 22.77
N GLU A 664 35.80 -20.76 23.07
CA GLU A 664 35.82 -21.79 24.11
C GLU A 664 36.74 -22.95 23.71
N ASP A 665 36.66 -23.43 22.47
CA ASP A 665 37.56 -24.46 21.93
C ASP A 665 39.03 -24.01 21.95
N ALA A 666 39.30 -22.76 21.59
CA ALA A 666 40.67 -22.24 21.52
C ALA A 666 41.24 -21.79 22.88
N PHE A 667 40.38 -21.26 23.76
CA PHE A 667 40.81 -20.53 24.96
C PHE A 667 40.16 -20.94 26.28
N GLY A 668 39.18 -21.86 26.26
CA GLY A 668 38.44 -22.28 27.44
C GLY A 668 39.31 -22.96 28.49
N GLU A 669 40.23 -23.83 28.06
CA GLU A 669 41.17 -24.53 28.94
C GLU A 669 42.59 -23.94 28.95
N THR A 670 42.88 -22.96 28.07
CA THR A 670 44.22 -22.40 27.94
C THR A 670 44.42 -21.15 28.81
N LYS A 671 45.69 -20.89 29.16
CA LYS A 671 46.15 -19.72 29.91
C LYS A 671 47.41 -19.16 29.27
N GLY A 672 47.57 -17.85 29.30
CA GLY A 672 48.65 -17.15 28.62
C GLY A 672 48.23 -15.76 28.15
N ARG A 673 48.72 -15.36 26.97
CA ARG A 673 48.42 -14.06 26.36
C ARG A 673 48.09 -14.22 24.88
N VAL A 674 47.16 -13.45 24.36
CA VAL A 674 46.79 -13.46 22.93
C VAL A 674 46.43 -12.05 22.45
N SER A 675 46.83 -11.69 21.23
CA SER A 675 46.49 -10.38 20.67
C SER A 675 45.05 -10.34 20.16
N MET A 676 44.45 -9.14 20.17
CA MET A 676 43.13 -8.95 19.58
C MET A 676 43.12 -9.30 18.08
N ASP A 677 44.23 -9.09 17.38
CA ASP A 677 44.33 -9.42 15.95
C ASP A 677 44.38 -10.93 15.71
N SER A 678 44.99 -11.71 16.61
CA SER A 678 44.91 -13.18 16.58
C SER A 678 43.48 -13.67 16.81
N VAL A 679 42.76 -13.07 17.76
CA VAL A 679 41.35 -13.41 18.03
C VAL A 679 40.45 -13.07 16.83
N LYS A 680 40.67 -11.91 16.19
CA LYS A 680 39.96 -11.55 14.95
C LYS A 680 40.24 -12.54 13.83
N LEU A 681 41.51 -12.89 13.62
CA LEU A 681 41.90 -13.82 12.56
C LEU A 681 41.25 -15.18 12.78
N LEU A 682 41.22 -15.67 14.03
CA LEU A 682 40.55 -16.92 14.40
C LEU A 682 39.05 -16.89 14.12
N LEU A 683 38.38 -15.76 14.39
CA LEU A 683 36.94 -15.57 14.15
C LEU A 683 36.61 -15.20 12.69
N GLY A 684 37.59 -15.21 11.77
CA GLY A 684 37.38 -14.85 10.37
C GLY A 684 37.06 -13.37 10.13
N LEU A 685 37.36 -12.49 11.10
CA LEU A 685 37.11 -11.05 11.00
C LEU A 685 38.25 -10.32 10.30
N ASP A 686 37.91 -9.26 9.55
CA ASP A 686 38.89 -8.37 8.95
C ASP A 686 39.72 -7.68 10.05
N THR A 687 41.02 -7.94 10.06
CA THR A 687 41.96 -7.36 11.04
C THR A 687 42.04 -5.83 10.98
N ALA A 688 41.76 -5.23 9.81
CA ALA A 688 41.87 -3.79 9.56
C ALA A 688 40.66 -2.98 10.05
N ARG A 689 39.48 -3.60 10.20
CA ARG A 689 38.24 -2.91 10.60
C ARG A 689 37.45 -3.74 11.59
N MET A 690 37.23 -3.19 12.79
CA MET A 690 36.42 -3.83 13.83
C MET A 690 35.28 -2.93 14.25
N SER A 691 34.06 -3.45 14.22
CA SER A 691 32.90 -2.71 14.72
C SER A 691 32.95 -2.60 16.26
N PRO A 692 32.44 -1.51 16.86
CA PRO A 692 32.28 -1.41 18.31
C PRO A 692 31.39 -2.50 18.93
N VAL A 693 30.58 -3.19 18.11
CA VAL A 693 29.72 -4.30 18.53
C VAL A 693 30.54 -5.59 18.65
N ASP A 694 31.33 -5.94 17.64
CA ASP A 694 32.17 -7.15 17.68
C ASP A 694 33.20 -7.07 18.81
N LYS A 695 33.80 -5.89 19.01
CA LYS A 695 34.71 -5.65 20.14
C LYS A 695 34.04 -5.93 21.49
N ARG A 696 32.82 -5.45 21.70
CA ARG A 696 32.07 -5.69 22.94
C ARG A 696 31.74 -7.17 23.12
N ARG A 697 31.37 -7.87 22.04
CA ARG A 697 31.05 -9.31 22.06
C ARG A 697 32.26 -10.17 22.39
N ILE A 698 33.38 -9.97 21.68
CA ILE A 698 34.64 -10.68 21.94
C ILE A 698 35.08 -10.46 23.39
N ASN A 699 35.04 -9.20 23.87
CA ASN A 699 35.39 -8.90 25.25
C ASN A 699 34.47 -9.63 26.26
N ALA A 700 33.17 -9.70 26.00
CA ALA A 700 32.23 -10.38 26.89
C ALA A 700 32.46 -11.89 26.95
N VAL A 701 32.69 -12.54 25.80
CA VAL A 701 32.98 -13.98 25.74
C VAL A 701 34.32 -14.29 26.39
N MET A 702 35.39 -13.58 26.02
CA MET A 702 36.72 -13.78 26.62
C MET A 702 36.73 -13.53 28.13
N ALA A 703 36.01 -12.51 28.62
CA ALA A 703 35.87 -12.27 30.06
C ALA A 703 35.14 -13.42 30.77
N LYS A 704 34.10 -14.01 30.15
CA LYS A 704 33.41 -15.20 30.68
C LYS A 704 34.33 -16.41 30.76
N LEU A 705 35.26 -16.55 29.81
CA LEU A 705 36.32 -17.56 29.82
C LEU A 705 37.48 -17.20 30.80
N GLY A 706 37.41 -16.07 31.51
CA GLY A 706 38.41 -15.66 32.50
C GLY A 706 39.63 -14.95 31.92
N TRP A 707 39.53 -14.39 30.71
CA TRP A 707 40.58 -13.61 30.06
C TRP A 707 40.34 -12.11 30.18
N ASP A 708 41.33 -11.38 30.70
CA ASP A 708 41.28 -9.94 30.94
C ASP A 708 41.78 -9.14 29.73
N TYR A 709 41.01 -8.15 29.31
CA TYR A 709 41.35 -7.28 28.18
C TYR A 709 42.22 -6.08 28.61
N GLY A 710 43.32 -5.85 27.91
CA GLY A 710 44.25 -4.77 28.24
C GLY A 710 45.21 -4.41 27.12
N THR A 711 46.20 -3.58 27.45
CA THR A 711 47.37 -3.33 26.59
C THR A 711 48.53 -4.17 27.10
N HIS A 712 49.10 -5.01 26.23
CA HIS A 712 50.17 -5.93 26.58
C HIS A 712 51.26 -5.91 25.50
N ARG A 713 52.48 -6.34 25.86
CA ARG A 713 53.58 -6.46 24.90
C ARG A 713 53.48 -7.79 24.17
N LEU A 714 52.97 -7.76 22.93
CA LEU A 714 52.59 -8.93 22.13
C LEU A 714 53.18 -8.86 20.71
N HIS A 715 53.34 -10.02 20.07
CA HIS A 715 53.73 -10.16 18.68
C HIS A 715 52.60 -9.72 17.73
N ASP A 716 52.98 -9.20 16.56
CA ASP A 716 52.08 -9.08 15.41
C ASP A 716 51.82 -10.47 14.79
N LEU A 717 50.80 -10.57 13.91
CA LEU A 717 50.47 -11.83 13.22
C LEU A 717 51.65 -12.42 12.42
N GLY A 718 52.60 -11.57 11.99
CA GLY A 718 53.81 -11.99 11.28
C GLY A 718 54.96 -12.49 12.17
N ARG A 719 54.82 -12.47 13.51
CA ARG A 719 55.88 -12.79 14.48
C ARG A 719 57.15 -11.93 14.36
N ARG A 720 57.07 -10.78 13.70
CA ARG A 720 58.24 -9.93 13.36
C ARG A 720 58.65 -9.04 14.54
N ASP A 721 57.68 -8.43 15.21
CA ASP A 721 57.95 -7.42 16.25
C ASP A 721 57.07 -7.57 17.50
N LYS A 722 57.65 -7.26 18.67
CA LYS A 722 56.96 -7.31 19.97
C LYS A 722 56.71 -5.89 20.52
N ALA A 723 55.47 -5.41 20.41
CA ALA A 723 55.07 -4.02 20.72
C ALA A 723 53.85 -3.96 21.67
N GLN A 724 53.53 -2.77 22.18
CA GLN A 724 52.29 -2.58 22.96
C GLN A 724 51.06 -2.70 22.05
N ARG A 725 50.23 -3.72 22.30
CA ARG A 725 49.03 -4.05 21.51
C ARG A 725 47.86 -4.34 22.43
N LYS A 726 46.65 -4.15 21.92
CA LYS A 726 45.42 -4.59 22.60
C LYS A 726 45.29 -6.11 22.50
N GLY A 727 44.93 -6.76 23.60
CA GLY A 727 44.82 -8.21 23.67
C GLY A 727 44.27 -8.67 25.01
N PHE A 728 44.37 -9.97 25.24
CA PHE A 728 43.80 -10.66 26.38
C PHE A 728 44.87 -11.45 27.14
N VAL A 729 44.73 -11.56 28.46
CA VAL A 729 45.61 -12.35 29.33
C VAL A 729 44.82 -13.19 30.33
N ARG A 730 45.31 -14.39 30.66
CA ARG A 730 44.73 -15.28 31.68
C ARG A 730 45.83 -16.07 32.38
N GLY A 731 45.63 -16.37 33.66
CA GLY A 731 46.59 -17.13 34.50
C GLY A 731 47.47 -16.26 35.39
N ASP A 732 48.43 -16.88 36.08
CA ASP A 732 49.42 -16.22 36.95
C ASP A 732 50.64 -15.66 36.17
N ALA A 733 51.66 -15.18 36.89
CA ALA A 733 52.84 -14.55 36.27
C ALA A 733 53.68 -15.51 35.41
N ASP A 734 53.70 -16.80 35.73
CA ASP A 734 54.42 -17.81 34.97
C ASP A 734 53.59 -18.30 33.79
N GLU A 735 52.30 -18.56 33.99
CA GLU A 735 51.36 -18.94 32.93
C GLU A 735 51.27 -17.87 31.84
N ARG A 736 51.31 -16.58 32.22
CA ARG A 736 51.33 -15.45 31.28
C ARG A 736 52.63 -15.31 30.49
N LYS A 737 53.68 -16.11 30.74
CA LYS A 737 54.88 -16.09 29.88
C LYS A 737 54.57 -16.65 28.49
N VAL A 738 53.62 -17.58 28.40
CA VAL A 738 53.15 -18.20 27.16
C VAL A 738 52.32 -17.22 26.33
N GLU A 739 52.58 -17.16 25.03
CA GLU A 739 51.84 -16.32 24.10
C GLU A 739 51.26 -17.17 22.97
N TYR A 740 50.02 -16.89 22.58
CA TYR A 740 49.31 -17.59 21.51
C TYR A 740 49.11 -16.67 20.32
N ILE A 741 49.29 -17.21 19.12
CA ILE A 741 49.17 -16.47 17.87
C ILE A 741 48.38 -17.25 16.83
N ALA A 742 47.44 -16.58 16.19
CA ALA A 742 46.69 -17.18 15.08
C ALA A 742 47.52 -17.14 13.79
N ARG A 743 47.46 -18.22 13.02
CA ARG A 743 48.01 -18.26 11.65
C ARG A 743 47.10 -19.05 10.71
N ARG A 744 47.18 -18.75 9.43
CA ARG A 744 46.55 -19.56 8.37
C ARG A 744 47.46 -20.73 7.99
N VAL A 745 46.88 -21.92 7.88
CA VAL A 745 47.52 -23.13 7.34
C VAL A 745 47.02 -23.42 5.92
N ASP A 746 47.67 -24.33 5.22
CA ASP A 746 47.26 -24.80 3.89
C ASP A 746 45.79 -25.26 3.92
N GLY A 747 45.00 -24.79 2.95
CA GLY A 747 43.55 -24.98 2.92
C GLY A 747 42.73 -23.83 3.54
N GLY A 748 43.36 -22.77 4.03
CA GLY A 748 42.68 -21.55 4.51
C GLY A 748 42.14 -21.63 5.93
N ILE A 749 42.35 -22.75 6.62
CA ILE A 749 41.99 -22.97 8.03
C ILE A 749 42.88 -22.09 8.92
N VAL A 750 42.31 -21.49 9.95
CA VAL A 750 43.05 -20.70 10.95
C VAL A 750 43.27 -21.55 12.19
N VAL A 751 44.51 -21.63 12.67
CA VAL A 751 44.88 -22.34 13.90
C VAL A 751 45.55 -21.39 14.88
N ILE A 752 45.46 -21.72 16.18
CA ILE A 752 46.18 -21.04 17.25
C ILE A 752 47.44 -21.82 17.59
N ASP A 753 48.60 -21.19 17.39
CA ASP A 753 49.89 -21.74 17.81
C ASP A 753 50.32 -21.15 19.15
N ARG A 754 50.99 -21.98 19.95
CA ARG A 754 51.73 -21.55 21.13
C ARG A 754 53.14 -21.10 20.73
N LEU A 755 53.52 -19.88 21.12
CA LEU A 755 54.90 -19.38 21.03
C LEU A 755 55.64 -19.76 22.31
N ASP A 756 56.51 -20.77 22.23
CA ASP A 756 57.38 -21.14 23.34
C ASP A 756 58.52 -20.13 23.51
N ALA A 757 58.73 -19.71 24.75
CA ALA A 757 59.89 -18.91 25.11
C ALA A 757 61.12 -19.82 25.29
N GLN A 758 62.02 -19.79 24.30
CA GLN A 758 63.44 -20.21 24.27
C GLN A 758 63.81 -21.59 23.69
N ARG A 759 64.67 -21.57 22.65
CA ARG A 759 65.96 -22.28 22.63
C ARG A 759 66.94 -21.67 21.60
N HIS A 760 68.03 -21.07 22.12
CA HIS A 760 69.35 -21.24 21.53
C HIS A 760 69.70 -22.72 21.67
N GLU A 761 69.97 -23.43 20.59
CA GLU A 761 70.75 -24.67 20.58
C GLU A 761 71.28 -24.85 19.15
N GLU A 762 72.61 -24.75 19.02
CA GLU A 762 73.38 -25.11 17.83
C GLU A 762 73.15 -26.58 17.45
N PRO A 763 73.26 -26.96 16.17
CA PRO A 763 73.15 -28.35 15.76
C PRO A 763 74.45 -29.11 16.10
N PRO A 764 74.37 -30.33 16.68
CA PRO A 764 75.49 -31.25 16.67
C PRO A 764 75.44 -32.11 15.40
N PHE A 765 76.41 -31.87 14.51
CA PHE A 765 76.83 -32.66 13.33
C PHE A 765 75.81 -32.97 12.23
#